data_AF-A0A7C7R3B1-F1
#
_entry.id   AF-A0A7C7R3B1-F1
#
_cell.length_a   1.000
_cell.length_b   1.000
_cell.length_c   1.000
_cell.angle_alpha   90.00
_cell.angle_beta   90.00
_cell.angle_gamma   90.00
#
_symmetry.space_group_name_H-M   'P 1'
#
loop_
_entity.id
_entity.type
_entity.pdbx_description
1 polymer ?
#
loop_
_entity_poly.entity_id
_entity_poly.type
_entity_poly.pdbx_seq_one_letter_code
_entity_poly.pdbx_strand_id
1 'polypeptide(L)'
;MSAKKRKRQERPDPPGRTAKLGGKVFDPDMLPDRRAVEVALWQQVREAEGGVPETPLDRAQQLAYQAFGEPDARSRVQLAGQALSVCPDCADACVILAEATRNVEEAMEWYRKGVEAGERAIGKEAFEELRGKFWLVIQTRPYMRARLGLAHCLWELGHREESLRHLQEMLDLNPKDNQGVRFLLAARLLQLERHEELRTLREQYRDESDPFWAYCEALLVFRAEGDTPDSRRLAKRALKLNKYASEYLLDRPLPDEKPRYSSRGSREEAIFIAAELLPAWRNTPGAVTWIRKLAPVPRQAKRGSFPTDLREAISRLPQYEDEAWHVDCVGLSAPVRVGEGVSRAWVSLVVDVTNSQVLRVSLGDRRVPDAEMWRLLLEAFEKPKSGPPRRPGKICVRRTDRCQSWRRKLAAVDVRCEVAREMELVDELCERAVQMLPNQAPPPFDLLTPEDAERLRELPQQELEQWQLDVRLMPTWVRRDDGGLSRPWVLLITDSTNDWIMCAEVSEDVPDMDEIWFHLARAMACPAAGQARRPGVVEVRSEDHRNGLQQYLTAAGVHCVVSNQLEHVDRICQAMFHDLLDEPTVPALVETPGVSLEQVGRYFEAAAEFYRQAPWKHVPGDTPIKVECSKFQSGPWYAFVMGQAGMTIGLALYDDLSMVRRLLEGQLSGKEGSRQMSTISVTFDEEFDMAPADLDAAEQFGWPVAGPEAYPSAMRVNPGVAVRAPLAWELELLEGCLRAVPGFVRTKG
;
A
#
# COMPACT_ATOMS: atom_id res chain seq x y z
N MET A 1 -71.03 -11.94 -32.79
CA MET A 1 -70.04 -12.87 -33.38
C MET A 1 -68.65 -12.43 -32.92
N SER A 2 -68.26 -12.82 -31.70
CA SER A 2 -67.23 -13.85 -31.39
C SER A 2 -65.87 -13.65 -32.05
N ALA A 3 -64.94 -13.02 -31.33
CA ALA A 3 -63.50 -13.27 -31.47
C ALA A 3 -62.93 -13.66 -30.09
N LYS A 4 -62.30 -14.83 -30.04
CA LYS A 4 -61.92 -15.60 -28.86
C LYS A 4 -60.81 -14.92 -28.03
N LYS A 5 -61.03 -14.85 -26.72
CA LYS A 5 -59.99 -14.62 -25.68
C LYS A 5 -58.96 -15.77 -25.71
N ARG A 6 -57.67 -15.43 -25.82
CA ARG A 6 -56.56 -16.30 -25.39
C ARG A 6 -55.92 -15.69 -24.14
N LYS A 7 -56.01 -16.42 -23.03
CA LYS A 7 -55.36 -16.13 -21.75
C LYS A 7 -53.83 -16.13 -21.93
N ARG A 8 -53.17 -15.05 -21.50
CA ARG A 8 -51.71 -15.02 -21.30
C ARG A 8 -51.48 -15.48 -19.84
N GLN A 9 -50.85 -16.63 -19.67
CA GLN A 9 -50.39 -17.11 -18.36
C GLN A 9 -49.33 -16.13 -17.83
N GLU A 10 -49.56 -15.58 -16.64
CA GLU A 10 -48.54 -14.90 -15.85
C GLU A 10 -47.50 -15.93 -15.40
N ARG A 11 -46.22 -15.66 -15.70
CA ARG A 11 -45.09 -16.34 -15.06
C ARG A 11 -44.81 -15.62 -13.74
N PRO A 12 -44.51 -16.31 -12.63
CA PRO A 12 -44.12 -15.65 -11.40
C PRO A 12 -42.75 -14.97 -11.56
N ASP A 13 -42.63 -13.75 -11.07
CA ASP A 13 -41.37 -13.00 -11.00
C ASP A 13 -40.33 -13.74 -10.12
N PRO A 14 -39.03 -13.69 -10.47
CA PRO A 14 -37.97 -14.22 -9.60
C PRO A 14 -37.82 -13.37 -8.33
N PRO A 15 -37.50 -13.97 -7.16
CA PRO A 15 -37.38 -13.26 -5.91
C PRO A 15 -36.04 -12.49 -5.90
N GLY A 16 -36.08 -11.20 -6.25
CA GLY A 16 -34.84 -10.44 -6.40
C GLY A 16 -35.01 -8.93 -6.56
N ARG A 17 -36.03 -8.33 -5.94
CA ARG A 17 -36.11 -6.86 -5.79
C ARG A 17 -36.41 -6.51 -4.34
N THR A 18 -35.36 -6.27 -3.58
CA THR A 18 -35.44 -5.55 -2.31
C THR A 18 -35.96 -4.13 -2.60
N ALA A 19 -37.10 -3.81 -2.00
CA ALA A 19 -37.65 -2.46 -1.98
C ALA A 19 -36.64 -1.51 -1.31
N LYS A 20 -36.36 -0.38 -1.95
CA LYS A 20 -35.58 0.72 -1.37
C LYS A 20 -36.38 1.35 -0.22
N LEU A 21 -36.14 0.88 0.99
CA LEU A 21 -36.44 1.60 2.23
C LEU A 21 -35.28 2.55 2.53
N GLY A 22 -35.61 3.75 3.01
CA GLY A 22 -34.74 4.92 3.12
C GLY A 22 -33.39 4.67 3.79
N GLY A 23 -32.36 5.30 3.23
CA GLY A 23 -30.97 5.17 3.64
C GLY A 23 -30.71 5.67 5.06
N LYS A 24 -30.56 4.72 5.99
CA LYS A 24 -29.49 4.79 6.98
C LYS A 24 -28.36 3.91 6.45
N VAL A 25 -27.14 4.43 6.38
CA VAL A 25 -25.95 3.61 6.15
C VAL A 25 -25.90 2.64 7.34
N PHE A 26 -26.03 1.35 7.06
CA PHE A 26 -25.94 0.31 8.06
C PHE A 26 -24.45 0.17 8.40
N ASP A 27 -24.09 0.52 9.63
CA ASP A 27 -22.77 0.24 10.18
C ASP A 27 -22.77 -1.22 10.68
N PRO A 28 -22.04 -2.15 10.04
CA PRO A 28 -22.01 -3.55 10.44
C PRO A 28 -21.42 -3.76 11.84
N ASP A 29 -20.58 -2.85 12.34
CA ASP A 29 -19.94 -2.98 13.65
C ASP A 29 -20.89 -2.62 14.81
N MET A 30 -22.04 -2.00 14.51
CA MET A 30 -23.13 -1.76 15.46
C MET A 30 -24.01 -3.00 15.73
N LEU A 31 -23.75 -4.13 15.05
CA LEU A 31 -24.42 -5.39 15.37
C LEU A 31 -23.82 -6.04 16.63
N PRO A 32 -24.66 -6.62 17.50
CA PRO A 32 -24.20 -7.35 18.68
C PRO A 32 -23.39 -8.59 18.28
N ASP A 33 -22.49 -9.02 19.17
CA ASP A 33 -21.72 -10.26 19.01
C ASP A 33 -22.68 -11.43 18.67
N ARG A 34 -22.36 -12.19 17.62
CA ARG A 34 -23.17 -13.33 17.18
C ARG A 34 -23.38 -14.37 18.29
N ARG A 35 -22.43 -14.48 19.23
CA ARG A 35 -22.49 -15.36 20.39
C ARG A 35 -23.48 -14.85 21.43
N ALA A 36 -23.57 -13.53 21.61
CA ALA A 36 -24.51 -12.92 22.54
C ALA A 36 -25.97 -13.11 22.08
N VAL A 37 -26.23 -13.14 20.76
CA VAL A 37 -27.58 -13.38 20.22
C VAL A 37 -28.00 -14.86 20.25
N GLU A 38 -27.09 -15.80 20.53
CA GLU A 38 -27.44 -17.23 20.70
C GLU A 38 -28.33 -17.46 21.95
N VAL A 39 -28.35 -16.52 22.91
CA VAL A 39 -29.22 -16.59 24.09
C VAL A 39 -30.70 -16.72 23.72
N ALA A 40 -31.14 -16.02 22.67
CA ALA A 40 -32.53 -16.05 22.23
C ALA A 40 -32.88 -17.41 21.59
N LEU A 41 -31.95 -17.99 20.81
CA LEU A 41 -32.12 -19.32 20.24
C LEU A 41 -32.16 -20.39 21.35
N TRP A 42 -31.32 -20.23 22.37
CA TRP A 42 -31.28 -21.13 23.52
C TRP A 42 -32.58 -21.10 24.32
N GLN A 43 -33.16 -19.91 24.56
CA GLN A 43 -34.47 -19.76 25.21
C GLN A 43 -35.58 -20.47 24.42
N GLN A 44 -35.61 -20.31 23.09
CA GLN A 44 -36.59 -20.98 22.23
C GLN A 44 -36.48 -22.52 22.26
N VAL A 45 -35.25 -23.06 22.29
CA VAL A 45 -35.03 -24.51 22.42
C VAL A 45 -35.59 -25.02 23.75
N ARG A 46 -35.36 -24.30 24.84
CA ARG A 46 -35.88 -24.70 26.16
C ARG A 46 -37.40 -24.61 26.28
N GLU A 47 -38.01 -23.59 25.68
CA GLU A 47 -39.46 -23.48 25.60
C GLU A 47 -40.07 -24.67 24.83
N ALA A 48 -39.39 -25.14 23.77
CA ALA A 48 -39.80 -26.31 23.01
C ALA A 48 -39.59 -27.64 23.77
N GLU A 49 -38.62 -27.72 24.67
CA GLU A 49 -38.32 -28.89 25.51
C GLU A 49 -39.25 -29.07 26.71
N GLY A 50 -40.22 -28.17 26.92
CA GLY A 50 -41.36 -28.42 27.80
C GLY A 50 -41.04 -28.47 29.31
N GLY A 51 -40.16 -27.59 29.80
CA GLY A 51 -40.00 -27.35 31.24
C GLY A 51 -38.91 -28.16 31.95
N VAL A 52 -37.83 -28.54 31.24
CA VAL A 52 -36.64 -29.13 31.85
C VAL A 52 -36.04 -28.18 32.90
N PRO A 53 -35.79 -28.63 34.15
CA PRO A 53 -35.19 -27.80 35.19
C PRO A 53 -33.82 -27.26 34.77
N GLU A 54 -33.56 -26.01 35.11
CA GLU A 54 -32.30 -25.34 34.76
C GLU A 54 -31.11 -25.94 35.52
N THR A 55 -30.18 -26.52 34.76
CA THR A 55 -28.96 -27.12 35.30
C THR A 55 -27.95 -26.04 35.72
N PRO A 56 -26.95 -26.37 36.56
CA PRO A 56 -25.84 -25.45 36.83
C PRO A 56 -25.11 -25.01 35.56
N LEU A 57 -24.95 -25.90 34.58
CA LEU A 57 -24.32 -25.59 33.30
C LEU A 57 -25.15 -24.56 32.50
N ASP A 58 -26.47 -24.68 32.51
CA ASP A 58 -27.37 -23.73 31.86
C ASP A 58 -27.23 -22.30 32.42
N ARG A 59 -27.14 -22.18 33.75
CA ARG A 59 -26.91 -20.88 34.41
C ARG A 59 -25.54 -20.31 34.09
N ALA A 60 -24.51 -21.15 34.11
CA ALA A 60 -23.16 -20.74 33.74
C ALA A 60 -23.10 -20.25 32.28
N GLN A 61 -23.79 -20.95 31.37
CA GLN A 61 -23.84 -20.58 29.96
C GLN A 61 -24.58 -19.25 29.72
N GLN A 62 -25.64 -18.95 30.50
CA GLN A 62 -26.29 -17.64 30.43
C GLN A 62 -25.37 -16.50 30.86
N LEU A 63 -24.58 -16.70 31.91
CA LEU A 63 -23.55 -15.73 32.33
C LEU A 63 -22.50 -15.54 31.23
N ALA A 64 -22.10 -16.62 30.54
CA ALA A 64 -21.19 -16.53 29.39
C ALA A 64 -21.80 -15.75 28.21
N TYR A 65 -23.08 -15.96 27.89
CA TYR A 65 -23.76 -15.17 26.85
C TYR A 65 -23.87 -13.68 27.21
N GLN A 66 -24.15 -13.37 28.48
CA GLN A 66 -24.11 -12.00 28.99
C GLN A 66 -22.72 -11.39 28.83
N ALA A 67 -21.67 -12.15 29.18
CA ALA A 67 -20.29 -11.73 29.01
C ALA A 67 -19.94 -11.44 27.53
N PHE A 68 -20.41 -12.23 26.56
CA PHE A 68 -20.18 -11.91 25.14
C PHE A 68 -20.85 -10.60 24.69
N GLY A 69 -21.96 -10.21 25.33
CA GLY A 69 -22.63 -8.94 25.06
C GLY A 69 -22.03 -7.73 25.77
N GLU A 70 -21.08 -7.94 26.68
CA GLU A 70 -20.56 -6.90 27.57
C GLU A 70 -19.36 -6.17 26.93
N PRO A 71 -19.45 -4.85 26.67
CA PRO A 71 -18.36 -4.08 26.07
C PRO A 71 -17.14 -3.94 26.99
N ASP A 72 -17.33 -3.87 28.31
CA ASP A 72 -16.22 -3.69 29.26
C ASP A 72 -15.44 -4.99 29.50
N ALA A 73 -14.13 -4.96 29.22
CA ALA A 73 -13.27 -6.14 29.30
C ALA A 73 -13.16 -6.73 30.72
N ARG A 74 -13.21 -5.89 31.77
CA ARG A 74 -13.13 -6.37 33.15
C ARG A 74 -14.43 -7.08 33.55
N SER A 75 -15.56 -6.51 33.18
CA SER A 75 -16.88 -7.08 33.39
C SER A 75 -17.04 -8.43 32.68
N ARG A 76 -16.52 -8.57 31.45
CA ARG A 76 -16.47 -9.87 30.74
C ARG A 76 -15.74 -10.95 31.54
N VAL A 77 -14.54 -10.64 32.03
CA VAL A 77 -13.73 -11.58 32.82
C VAL A 77 -14.42 -11.93 34.13
N GLN A 78 -15.06 -10.96 34.79
CA GLN A 78 -15.80 -11.21 36.02
C GLN A 78 -16.98 -12.16 35.81
N LEU A 79 -17.78 -11.94 34.76
CA LEU A 79 -18.92 -12.78 34.41
C LEU A 79 -18.47 -14.21 34.02
N ALA A 80 -17.37 -14.34 33.28
CA ALA A 80 -16.78 -15.64 32.97
C ALA A 80 -16.29 -16.38 34.24
N GLY A 81 -15.65 -15.67 35.17
CA GLY A 81 -15.26 -16.23 36.47
C GLY A 81 -16.46 -16.69 37.32
N GLN A 82 -17.56 -15.93 37.29
CA GLN A 82 -18.82 -16.32 37.93
C GLN A 82 -19.42 -17.58 37.28
N ALA A 83 -19.41 -17.65 35.94
CA ALA A 83 -19.88 -18.83 35.21
C ALA A 83 -19.11 -20.10 35.62
N LEU A 84 -17.78 -20.04 35.69
CA LEU A 84 -16.96 -21.19 36.14
C LEU A 84 -17.19 -21.55 37.61
N SER A 85 -17.51 -20.57 38.45
CA SER A 85 -17.87 -20.82 39.86
C SER A 85 -19.20 -21.55 40.01
N VAL A 86 -20.13 -21.35 39.06
CA VAL A 86 -21.41 -22.06 39.00
C VAL A 86 -21.24 -23.46 38.40
N CYS A 87 -20.49 -23.58 37.29
CA CYS A 87 -20.21 -24.84 36.64
C CYS A 87 -18.82 -24.82 35.98
N PRO A 88 -17.87 -25.67 36.41
CA PRO A 88 -16.55 -25.77 35.79
C PRO A 88 -16.58 -26.25 34.33
N ASP A 89 -17.67 -26.85 33.88
CA ASP A 89 -17.82 -27.40 32.53
C ASP A 89 -18.39 -26.37 31.53
N CYS A 90 -18.43 -25.07 31.90
CA CYS A 90 -18.82 -23.99 31.00
C CYS A 90 -17.66 -23.63 30.04
N ALA A 91 -17.62 -24.28 28.88
CA ALA A 91 -16.56 -24.08 27.88
C ALA A 91 -16.44 -22.62 27.38
N ASP A 92 -17.55 -21.91 27.20
CA ASP A 92 -17.52 -20.50 26.74
C ASP A 92 -16.91 -19.56 27.79
N ALA A 93 -17.04 -19.86 29.09
CA ALA A 93 -16.38 -19.08 30.12
C ALA A 93 -14.85 -19.20 29.99
N CYS A 94 -14.33 -20.39 29.68
CA CYS A 94 -12.92 -20.59 29.35
C CYS A 94 -12.52 -19.83 28.08
N VAL A 95 -13.36 -19.80 27.05
CA VAL A 95 -13.14 -19.02 25.81
C VAL A 95 -12.98 -17.53 26.12
N ILE A 96 -13.87 -16.96 26.94
CA ILE A 96 -13.82 -15.54 27.32
C ILE A 96 -12.55 -15.22 28.10
N LEU A 97 -12.14 -16.10 29.01
CA LEU A 97 -10.88 -15.92 29.76
C LEU A 97 -9.67 -15.99 28.82
N ALA A 98 -9.64 -16.94 27.88
CA ALA A 98 -8.60 -17.03 26.88
C ALA A 98 -8.51 -15.74 26.03
N GLU A 99 -9.64 -15.23 25.53
CA GLU A 99 -9.71 -13.98 24.74
C GLU A 99 -9.26 -12.74 25.53
N ALA A 100 -9.33 -12.77 26.85
CA ALA A 100 -8.88 -11.69 27.72
C ALA A 100 -7.38 -11.76 28.05
N THR A 101 -6.73 -12.90 27.83
CA THR A 101 -5.30 -13.07 28.08
C THR A 101 -4.47 -12.50 26.93
N ARG A 102 -3.32 -11.89 27.26
CA ARG A 102 -2.38 -11.36 26.26
C ARG A 102 -1.28 -12.34 25.88
N ASN A 103 -1.02 -13.31 26.75
CA ASN A 103 -0.01 -14.33 26.55
C ASN A 103 -0.66 -15.54 25.84
N VAL A 104 -0.09 -15.96 24.72
CA VAL A 104 -0.65 -17.00 23.86
C VAL A 104 -0.60 -18.38 24.54
N GLU A 105 0.42 -18.67 25.34
CA GLU A 105 0.52 -19.92 26.09
C GLU A 105 -0.56 -20.03 27.18
N GLU A 106 -0.85 -18.94 27.87
CA GLU A 106 -1.93 -18.86 28.86
C GLU A 106 -3.30 -18.98 28.16
N ALA A 107 -3.48 -18.30 27.03
CA ALA A 107 -4.67 -18.42 26.20
C ALA A 107 -4.91 -19.87 25.75
N MET A 108 -3.85 -20.54 25.27
CA MET A 108 -3.87 -21.94 24.86
C MET A 108 -4.36 -22.85 25.99
N GLU A 109 -3.87 -22.63 27.22
CA GLU A 109 -4.27 -23.43 28.38
C GLU A 109 -5.74 -23.21 28.75
N TRP A 110 -6.24 -21.98 28.67
CA TRP A 110 -7.67 -21.70 28.83
C TRP A 110 -8.52 -22.36 27.74
N TYR A 111 -8.11 -22.29 26.48
CA TYR A 111 -8.82 -22.96 25.39
C TYR A 111 -8.80 -24.47 25.55
N ARG A 112 -7.68 -25.07 25.97
CA ARG A 112 -7.58 -26.51 26.28
C ARG A 112 -8.58 -26.91 27.36
N LYS A 113 -8.64 -26.16 28.47
CA LYS A 113 -9.66 -26.36 29.52
C LYS A 113 -11.08 -26.24 28.98
N GLY A 114 -11.33 -25.30 28.06
CA GLY A 114 -12.63 -25.14 27.39
C GLY A 114 -13.01 -26.35 26.53
N VAL A 115 -12.05 -26.91 25.80
CA VAL A 115 -12.25 -28.15 25.00
C VAL A 115 -12.61 -29.32 25.92
N GLU A 116 -11.83 -29.54 26.99
CA GLU A 116 -12.08 -30.61 27.96
C GLU A 116 -13.42 -30.44 28.69
N ALA A 117 -13.77 -29.20 29.07
CA ALA A 117 -15.06 -28.86 29.66
C ALA A 117 -16.22 -29.20 28.71
N GLY A 118 -16.09 -28.83 27.42
CA GLY A 118 -17.07 -29.16 26.40
C GLY A 118 -17.23 -30.67 26.19
N GLU A 119 -16.14 -31.44 26.19
CA GLU A 119 -16.20 -32.91 26.06
C GLU A 119 -16.93 -33.57 27.22
N ARG A 120 -16.69 -33.10 28.45
CA ARG A 120 -17.42 -33.56 29.64
C ARG A 120 -18.89 -33.17 29.60
N ALA A 121 -19.20 -31.94 29.19
CA ALA A 121 -20.55 -31.41 29.10
C ALA A 121 -21.40 -32.12 28.04
N ILE A 122 -20.82 -32.44 26.88
CA ILE A 122 -21.50 -33.16 25.79
C ILE A 122 -21.64 -34.64 26.15
N GLY A 123 -20.59 -35.25 26.71
CA GLY A 123 -20.55 -36.68 27.02
C GLY A 123 -20.26 -37.55 25.78
N LYS A 124 -19.59 -38.69 25.99
CA LYS A 124 -19.05 -39.53 24.91
C LYS A 124 -20.10 -40.05 23.92
N GLU A 125 -21.26 -40.48 24.43
CA GLU A 125 -22.34 -41.06 23.60
C GLU A 125 -22.94 -40.00 22.66
N ALA A 126 -23.30 -38.83 23.21
CA ALA A 126 -23.84 -37.73 22.42
C ALA A 126 -22.79 -37.14 21.47
N PHE A 127 -21.51 -37.15 21.84
CA PHE A 127 -20.43 -36.69 20.97
C PHE A 127 -20.40 -37.46 19.64
N GLU A 128 -20.48 -38.79 19.70
CA GLU A 128 -20.51 -39.64 18.51
C GLU A 128 -21.82 -39.53 17.74
N GLU A 129 -22.97 -39.49 18.44
CA GLU A 129 -24.28 -39.36 17.79
C GLU A 129 -24.44 -38.03 17.02
N LEU A 130 -23.87 -36.96 17.57
CA LEU A 130 -23.96 -35.62 17.02
C LEU A 130 -22.88 -35.33 15.97
N ARG A 131 -21.91 -36.22 15.74
CA ARG A 131 -20.86 -36.02 14.72
C ARG A 131 -21.49 -35.68 13.37
N GLY A 132 -20.97 -34.62 12.73
CA GLY A 132 -21.53 -34.06 11.50
C GLY A 132 -22.69 -33.07 11.70
N LYS A 133 -23.19 -32.91 12.92
CA LYS A 133 -24.36 -32.08 13.27
C LYS A 133 -24.09 -31.08 14.39
N PHE A 134 -22.85 -30.95 14.87
CA PHE A 134 -22.50 -30.14 16.05
C PHE A 134 -23.13 -28.75 15.97
N TRP A 135 -22.95 -28.03 14.85
CA TRP A 135 -23.47 -26.66 14.75
C TRP A 135 -25.00 -26.52 14.85
N LEU A 136 -25.74 -27.57 14.48
CA LEU A 136 -27.20 -27.58 14.60
C LEU A 136 -27.66 -27.73 16.06
N VAL A 137 -26.79 -28.23 16.94
CA VAL A 137 -27.06 -28.43 18.36
C VAL A 137 -26.34 -27.35 19.16
N ILE A 138 -27.11 -26.40 19.69
CA ILE A 138 -26.60 -25.20 20.37
C ILE A 138 -25.66 -25.55 21.53
N GLN A 139 -25.92 -26.66 22.23
CA GLN A 139 -25.15 -27.15 23.38
C GLN A 139 -23.70 -27.54 23.01
N THR A 140 -23.42 -27.85 21.74
CA THR A 140 -22.06 -28.21 21.30
C THR A 140 -21.25 -27.03 20.75
N ARG A 141 -21.87 -25.87 20.54
CA ARG A 141 -21.18 -24.68 20.00
C ARG A 141 -20.09 -24.12 20.92
N PRO A 142 -20.24 -24.12 22.26
CA PRO A 142 -19.15 -23.72 23.16
C PRO A 142 -17.88 -24.55 22.96
N TYR A 143 -18.02 -25.87 22.79
CA TYR A 143 -16.92 -26.76 22.47
C TYR A 143 -16.23 -26.40 21.14
N MET A 144 -17.02 -26.17 20.10
CA MET A 144 -16.50 -25.79 18.78
C MET A 144 -15.76 -24.45 18.81
N ARG A 145 -16.19 -23.48 19.63
CA ARG A 145 -15.49 -22.21 19.83
C ARG A 145 -14.16 -22.40 20.55
N ALA A 146 -14.15 -23.17 21.65
CA ALA A 146 -12.93 -23.48 22.38
C ALA A 146 -11.90 -24.21 21.51
N ARG A 147 -12.35 -25.17 20.70
CA ARG A 147 -11.50 -25.93 19.79
C ARG A 147 -10.88 -25.06 18.68
N LEU A 148 -11.62 -24.09 18.15
CA LEU A 148 -11.09 -23.14 17.17
C LEU A 148 -10.02 -22.23 17.79
N GLY A 149 -10.28 -21.68 18.97
CA GLY A 149 -9.31 -20.87 19.71
C GLY A 149 -8.03 -21.64 20.02
N LEU A 150 -8.15 -22.90 20.46
CA LEU A 150 -7.01 -23.79 20.67
C LEU A 150 -6.20 -23.98 19.38
N ALA A 151 -6.87 -24.24 18.25
CA ALA A 151 -6.19 -24.39 16.97
C ALA A 151 -5.42 -23.12 16.55
N HIS A 152 -5.96 -21.93 16.85
CA HIS A 152 -5.26 -20.66 16.62
C HIS A 152 -4.02 -20.51 17.50
N CYS A 153 -4.13 -20.74 18.82
CA CYS A 153 -2.96 -20.64 19.70
C CYS A 153 -1.88 -21.67 19.34
N LEU A 154 -2.25 -22.90 19.02
CA LEU A 154 -1.32 -23.92 18.55
C LEU A 154 -0.61 -23.49 17.26
N TRP A 155 -1.32 -22.83 16.35
CA TRP A 155 -0.71 -22.28 15.14
C TRP A 155 0.30 -21.18 15.47
N GLU A 156 -0.06 -20.24 16.34
CA GLU A 156 0.81 -19.13 16.75
C GLU A 156 2.08 -19.63 17.45
N LEU A 157 1.95 -20.64 18.32
CA LEU A 157 3.06 -21.28 19.04
C LEU A 157 3.89 -22.24 18.17
N GLY A 158 3.59 -22.36 16.88
CA GLY A 158 4.34 -23.20 15.95
C GLY A 158 4.02 -24.70 16.00
N HIS A 159 3.02 -25.13 16.77
CA HIS A 159 2.50 -26.50 16.80
C HIS A 159 1.62 -26.81 15.59
N ARG A 160 2.22 -26.74 14.38
CA ARG A 160 1.52 -26.78 13.08
C ARG A 160 0.63 -28.01 12.90
N GLU A 161 1.17 -29.21 13.12
CA GLU A 161 0.42 -30.45 12.90
C GLU A 161 -0.76 -30.64 13.85
N GLU A 162 -0.61 -30.22 15.12
CA GLU A 162 -1.69 -30.31 16.09
C GLU A 162 -2.82 -29.34 15.75
N SER A 163 -2.46 -28.11 15.36
CA SER A 163 -3.42 -27.12 14.86
C SER A 163 -4.23 -27.67 13.67
N LEU A 164 -3.55 -28.23 12.65
CA LEU A 164 -4.22 -28.82 11.49
C LEU A 164 -5.19 -29.96 11.88
N ARG A 165 -4.79 -30.84 12.82
CA ARG A 165 -5.68 -31.90 13.33
C ARG A 165 -6.94 -31.33 13.98
N HIS A 166 -6.83 -30.27 14.77
CA HIS A 166 -8.00 -29.63 15.37
C HIS A 166 -8.94 -29.04 14.31
N LEU A 167 -8.39 -28.36 13.29
CA LEU A 167 -9.18 -27.80 12.20
C LEU A 167 -9.88 -28.88 11.37
N GLN A 168 -9.19 -29.98 11.04
CA GLN A 168 -9.79 -31.09 10.30
C GLN A 168 -10.91 -31.75 11.11
N GLU A 169 -10.68 -32.03 12.38
CA GLU A 169 -11.70 -32.62 13.25
C GLU A 169 -12.93 -31.71 13.37
N MET A 170 -12.75 -30.39 13.42
CA MET A 170 -13.87 -29.46 13.39
C MET A 170 -14.70 -29.55 12.11
N LEU A 171 -14.08 -29.80 10.95
CA LEU A 171 -14.79 -30.02 9.69
C LEU A 171 -15.53 -31.36 9.68
N ASP A 172 -15.00 -32.39 10.34
CA ASP A 172 -15.71 -33.67 10.49
C ASP A 172 -16.92 -33.55 11.43
N LEU A 173 -16.79 -32.78 12.52
CA LEU A 173 -17.87 -32.50 13.46
C LEU A 173 -18.94 -31.58 12.85
N ASN A 174 -18.54 -30.67 11.96
CA ASN A 174 -19.42 -29.77 11.22
C ASN A 174 -19.03 -29.63 9.72
N PRO A 175 -19.42 -30.58 8.85
CA PRO A 175 -19.08 -30.57 7.43
C PRO A 175 -19.63 -29.37 6.66
N LYS A 176 -20.73 -28.75 7.13
CA LYS A 176 -21.28 -27.52 6.54
C LYS A 176 -20.47 -26.27 6.87
N ASP A 177 -19.53 -26.38 7.80
CA ASP A 177 -18.56 -25.37 8.19
C ASP A 177 -19.16 -23.96 8.33
N ASN A 178 -20.05 -23.85 9.31
CA ASN A 178 -20.70 -22.60 9.65
C ASN A 178 -19.74 -21.56 10.26
N GLN A 179 -18.58 -21.99 10.76
CA GLN A 179 -17.56 -21.12 11.35
C GLN A 179 -16.52 -20.65 10.33
N GLY A 180 -16.48 -21.22 9.12
CA GLY A 180 -15.51 -20.86 8.10
C GLY A 180 -14.12 -21.49 8.30
N VAL A 181 -14.02 -22.56 9.09
CA VAL A 181 -12.79 -23.31 9.39
C VAL A 181 -12.09 -23.79 8.11
N ARG A 182 -12.83 -24.10 7.04
CA ARG A 182 -12.26 -24.55 5.76
C ARG A 182 -11.31 -23.54 5.15
N PHE A 183 -11.57 -22.24 5.33
CA PHE A 183 -10.72 -21.17 4.80
C PHE A 183 -9.42 -21.08 5.59
N LEU A 184 -9.51 -21.15 6.92
CA LEU A 184 -8.34 -21.19 7.79
C LEU A 184 -7.47 -22.41 7.49
N LEU A 185 -8.07 -23.60 7.41
CA LEU A 185 -7.35 -24.83 7.05
C LEU A 185 -6.69 -24.71 5.67
N ALA A 186 -7.41 -24.19 4.67
CA ALA A 186 -6.86 -23.95 3.34
C ALA A 186 -5.65 -23.01 3.35
N ALA A 187 -5.74 -21.88 4.08
CA ALA A 187 -4.61 -20.95 4.24
C ALA A 187 -3.40 -21.62 4.89
N ARG A 188 -3.63 -22.43 5.93
CA ARG A 188 -2.56 -23.13 6.66
C ARG A 188 -1.89 -24.20 5.80
N LEU A 189 -2.67 -24.99 5.06
CA LEU A 189 -2.15 -25.96 4.09
C LEU A 189 -1.36 -25.27 2.98
N LEU A 190 -1.84 -24.12 2.49
CA LEU A 190 -1.12 -23.31 1.50
C LEU A 190 0.19 -22.75 2.09
N GLN A 191 0.19 -22.27 3.33
CA GLN A 191 1.40 -21.76 3.99
C GLN A 191 2.45 -22.86 4.24
N LEU A 192 2.01 -24.10 4.51
CA LEU A 192 2.88 -25.27 4.69
C LEU A 192 3.22 -25.98 3.37
N GLU A 193 2.79 -25.44 2.23
CA GLU A 193 3.04 -26.03 0.89
C GLU A 193 2.46 -27.46 0.74
N ARG A 194 1.44 -27.82 1.54
CA ARG A 194 0.73 -29.13 1.50
C ARG A 194 -0.32 -29.13 0.38
N HIS A 195 0.16 -29.03 -0.86
CA HIS A 195 -0.66 -28.79 -2.04
C HIS A 195 -1.69 -29.90 -2.31
N GLU A 196 -1.36 -31.17 -2.10
CA GLU A 196 -2.31 -32.27 -2.33
C GLU A 196 -3.52 -32.22 -1.39
N GLU A 197 -3.28 -32.01 -0.10
CA GLU A 197 -4.36 -31.91 0.88
C GLU A 197 -5.24 -30.68 0.65
N LEU A 198 -4.64 -29.57 0.21
CA LEU A 198 -5.38 -28.39 -0.20
C LEU A 198 -6.29 -28.69 -1.40
N ARG A 199 -5.83 -29.48 -2.37
CA ARG A 199 -6.67 -29.92 -3.50
C ARG A 199 -7.82 -30.82 -3.02
N THR A 200 -7.57 -31.77 -2.12
CA THR A 200 -8.61 -32.61 -1.52
C THR A 200 -9.66 -31.77 -0.79
N LEU A 201 -9.23 -30.82 0.05
CA LEU A 201 -10.14 -29.91 0.74
C LEU A 201 -10.97 -29.06 -0.24
N ARG A 202 -10.34 -28.60 -1.33
CA ARG A 202 -11.02 -27.86 -2.39
C ARG A 202 -12.09 -28.70 -3.09
N GLU A 203 -11.83 -29.98 -3.33
CA GLU A 203 -12.80 -30.89 -3.94
C GLU A 203 -14.03 -31.13 -3.05
N GLN A 204 -13.85 -31.08 -1.73
CA GLN A 204 -14.95 -31.16 -0.76
C GLN A 204 -15.80 -29.88 -0.76
N TYR A 205 -15.18 -28.72 -0.92
CA TYR A 205 -15.83 -27.40 -0.89
C TYR A 205 -15.78 -26.68 -2.25
N ARG A 206 -16.48 -27.24 -3.24
CA ARG A 206 -16.58 -26.68 -4.60
C ARG A 206 -17.55 -25.49 -4.64
N ASP A 207 -17.03 -24.29 -4.36
CA ASP A 207 -17.64 -23.03 -4.75
C ASP A 207 -16.70 -22.26 -5.69
N GLU A 208 -17.07 -22.20 -6.96
CA GLU A 208 -16.34 -21.52 -8.02
C GLU A 208 -16.49 -19.99 -7.97
N SER A 209 -17.45 -19.48 -7.19
CA SER A 209 -17.71 -18.04 -7.07
C SER A 209 -17.10 -17.42 -5.82
N ASP A 210 -16.37 -18.21 -5.02
CA ASP A 210 -15.79 -17.76 -3.78
C ASP A 210 -14.41 -17.11 -4.02
N PRO A 211 -14.22 -15.83 -3.64
CA PRO A 211 -12.98 -15.11 -3.90
C PRO A 211 -11.79 -15.69 -3.14
N PHE A 212 -11.98 -16.21 -1.92
CA PHE A 212 -10.89 -16.79 -1.13
C PHE A 212 -10.27 -17.98 -1.87
N TRP A 213 -11.11 -18.90 -2.34
CA TRP A 213 -10.66 -20.05 -3.12
C TRP A 213 -10.01 -19.64 -4.44
N ALA A 214 -10.54 -18.61 -5.11
CA ALA A 214 -9.94 -18.12 -6.35
C ALA A 214 -8.50 -17.57 -6.13
N TYR A 215 -8.25 -16.86 -5.02
CA TYR A 215 -6.89 -16.42 -4.65
C TYR A 215 -6.00 -17.61 -4.28
N CYS A 216 -6.51 -18.62 -3.56
CA CYS A 216 -5.75 -19.84 -3.25
C CYS A 216 -5.34 -20.60 -4.52
N GLU A 217 -6.28 -20.83 -5.44
CA GLU A 217 -6.04 -21.52 -6.72
C GLU A 217 -5.03 -20.76 -7.58
N ALA A 218 -5.15 -19.43 -7.67
CA ALA A 218 -4.22 -18.60 -8.41
C ALA A 218 -2.79 -18.76 -7.88
N LEU A 219 -2.59 -18.70 -6.56
CA LEU A 219 -1.28 -18.89 -5.96
C LEU A 219 -0.76 -20.33 -6.13
N LEU A 220 -1.62 -21.33 -5.98
CA LEU A 220 -1.25 -22.74 -6.13
C LEU A 220 -0.70 -23.02 -7.54
N VAL A 221 -1.38 -22.53 -8.58
CA VAL A 221 -0.94 -22.71 -9.98
C VAL A 221 0.30 -21.87 -10.26
N PHE A 222 0.39 -20.64 -9.74
CA PHE A 222 1.60 -19.83 -9.86
C PHE A 222 2.83 -20.50 -9.23
N ARG A 223 2.68 -21.16 -8.07
CA ARG A 223 3.77 -21.93 -7.46
C ARG A 223 4.25 -23.10 -8.31
N ALA A 224 3.31 -23.76 -9.00
CA ALA A 224 3.62 -24.94 -9.80
C ALA A 224 4.24 -24.59 -11.16
N GLU A 225 3.75 -23.52 -11.80
CA GLU A 225 4.05 -23.21 -13.21
C GLU A 225 4.69 -21.83 -13.43
N GLY A 226 4.67 -20.96 -12.42
CA GLY A 226 5.06 -19.56 -12.53
C GLY A 226 4.01 -18.69 -13.24
N ASP A 227 4.48 -17.67 -13.94
CA ASP A 227 3.64 -16.72 -14.67
C ASP A 227 3.22 -17.26 -16.04
N THR A 228 2.25 -18.19 -16.06
CA THR A 228 1.69 -18.81 -17.27
C THR A 228 0.35 -18.16 -17.67
N PRO A 229 -0.13 -18.36 -18.91
CA PRO A 229 -1.48 -17.95 -19.29
C PRO A 229 -2.58 -18.51 -18.37
N ASP A 230 -2.36 -19.71 -17.80
CA ASP A 230 -3.31 -20.37 -16.89
C ASP A 230 -3.33 -19.68 -15.52
N SER A 231 -2.15 -19.47 -14.90
CA SER A 231 -2.08 -18.75 -13.62
C SER A 231 -2.62 -17.32 -13.77
N ARG A 232 -2.28 -16.61 -14.86
CA ARG A 232 -2.83 -15.27 -15.15
C ARG A 232 -4.36 -15.26 -15.28
N ARG A 233 -4.96 -16.30 -15.88
CA ARG A 233 -6.42 -16.43 -16.01
C ARG A 233 -7.07 -16.56 -14.63
N LEU A 234 -6.50 -17.39 -13.76
CA LEU A 234 -7.00 -17.61 -12.40
C LEU A 234 -6.84 -16.36 -11.52
N ALA A 235 -5.69 -15.67 -11.58
CA ALA A 235 -5.50 -14.41 -10.87
C ALA A 235 -6.48 -13.33 -11.33
N LYS A 236 -6.70 -13.17 -12.64
CA LYS A 236 -7.71 -12.24 -13.18
C LYS A 236 -9.14 -12.58 -12.71
N ARG A 237 -9.45 -13.87 -12.57
CA ARG A 237 -10.72 -14.32 -11.97
C ARG A 237 -10.82 -13.89 -10.50
N ALA A 238 -9.78 -14.13 -9.70
CA ALA A 238 -9.74 -13.73 -8.29
C ALA A 238 -9.92 -12.22 -8.12
N LEU A 239 -9.19 -11.41 -8.90
CA LEU A 239 -9.31 -9.95 -8.95
C LEU A 239 -10.72 -9.49 -9.36
N LYS A 240 -11.40 -10.21 -10.25
CA LYS A 240 -12.78 -9.90 -10.66
C LYS A 240 -13.78 -10.18 -9.53
N LEU A 241 -13.58 -11.25 -8.77
CA LEU A 241 -14.45 -11.62 -7.65
C LEU A 241 -14.26 -10.66 -6.46
N ASN A 242 -13.01 -10.31 -6.13
CA ASN A 242 -12.70 -9.31 -5.14
C ASN A 242 -11.41 -8.55 -5.49
N LYS A 243 -11.55 -7.36 -6.07
CA LYS A 243 -10.42 -6.50 -6.47
C LYS A 243 -9.67 -5.91 -5.27
N TYR A 244 -10.34 -5.72 -4.14
CA TYR A 244 -9.77 -5.04 -2.98
C TYR A 244 -8.76 -5.91 -2.23
N ALA A 245 -8.87 -7.24 -2.33
CA ALA A 245 -7.92 -8.16 -1.70
C ALA A 245 -6.48 -7.93 -2.20
N SER A 246 -6.31 -7.62 -3.49
CA SER A 246 -4.99 -7.26 -4.02
C SER A 246 -4.38 -6.03 -3.37
N GLU A 247 -5.17 -5.02 -2.96
CA GLU A 247 -4.63 -3.84 -2.26
C GLU A 247 -3.93 -4.23 -0.95
N TYR A 248 -4.51 -5.16 -0.19
CA TYR A 248 -3.96 -5.63 1.09
C TYR A 248 -2.87 -6.70 0.92
N LEU A 249 -2.90 -7.48 -0.17
CA LEU A 249 -1.82 -8.42 -0.47
C LEU A 249 -0.53 -7.72 -0.90
N LEU A 250 -0.64 -6.51 -1.45
CA LEU A 250 0.48 -5.66 -1.86
C LEU A 250 0.95 -4.82 -0.66
N ASP A 251 0.41 -3.60 -0.53
CA ASP A 251 1.04 -2.53 0.25
C ASP A 251 0.09 -1.94 1.31
N ARG A 252 -1.21 -2.24 1.26
CA ARG A 252 -2.16 -1.66 2.22
C ARG A 252 -2.09 -2.39 3.55
N PRO A 253 -1.86 -1.69 4.68
CA PRO A 253 -1.84 -2.32 5.99
C PRO A 253 -3.22 -2.90 6.33
N LEU A 254 -3.22 -4.07 6.95
CA LEU A 254 -4.42 -4.65 7.55
C LEU A 254 -4.83 -3.83 8.78
N PRO A 255 -6.13 -3.65 9.04
CA PRO A 255 -6.58 -2.99 10.26
C PRO A 255 -6.24 -3.83 11.50
N ASP A 256 -6.00 -3.16 12.62
CA ASP A 256 -5.71 -3.81 13.91
C ASP A 256 -6.86 -4.72 14.36
N GLU A 257 -8.11 -4.32 14.10
CA GLU A 257 -9.31 -5.11 14.39
C GLU A 257 -9.92 -5.68 13.09
N LYS A 258 -10.18 -6.99 13.08
CA LYS A 258 -10.88 -7.64 11.98
C LYS A 258 -12.36 -7.21 11.98
N PRO A 259 -12.94 -6.89 10.80
CA PRO A 259 -14.37 -6.58 10.69
C PRO A 259 -15.23 -7.70 11.27
N ARG A 260 -16.34 -7.38 11.95
CA ARG A 260 -17.25 -8.41 12.49
C ARG A 260 -18.06 -9.12 11.42
N TYR A 261 -18.32 -8.43 10.32
CA TYR A 261 -19.14 -8.89 9.21
C TYR A 261 -18.48 -8.56 7.89
N SER A 262 -18.74 -9.40 6.89
CA SER A 262 -18.36 -9.15 5.51
C SER A 262 -19.48 -9.57 4.56
N SER A 263 -19.50 -8.95 3.39
CA SER A 263 -20.36 -9.34 2.27
C SER A 263 -19.51 -9.83 1.11
N ARG A 264 -20.05 -10.73 0.26
CA ARG A 264 -19.33 -11.21 -0.92
C ARG A 264 -18.91 -10.06 -1.84
N GLY A 265 -17.65 -10.02 -2.22
CA GLY A 265 -17.01 -8.99 -3.07
C GLY A 265 -16.74 -7.65 -2.37
N SER A 266 -16.95 -7.56 -1.05
CA SER A 266 -16.76 -6.33 -0.27
C SER A 266 -15.30 -6.07 0.12
N ARG A 267 -15.01 -4.86 0.61
CA ARG A 267 -13.68 -4.51 1.13
C ARG A 267 -13.41 -5.20 2.47
N GLU A 268 -14.44 -5.49 3.25
CA GLU A 268 -14.37 -6.23 4.51
C GLU A 268 -13.99 -7.69 4.24
N GLU A 269 -14.57 -8.31 3.21
CA GLU A 269 -14.17 -9.67 2.79
C GLU A 269 -12.71 -9.71 2.32
N ALA A 270 -12.23 -8.65 1.66
CA ALA A 270 -10.83 -8.54 1.28
C ALA A 270 -9.87 -8.54 2.48
N ILE A 271 -10.26 -7.94 3.62
CA ILE A 271 -9.47 -7.99 4.85
C ILE A 271 -9.36 -9.44 5.36
N PHE A 272 -10.46 -10.19 5.34
CA PHE A 272 -10.43 -11.62 5.71
C PHE A 272 -9.55 -12.46 4.78
N ILE A 273 -9.67 -12.26 3.46
CA ILE A 273 -8.85 -12.97 2.48
C ILE A 273 -7.37 -12.66 2.71
N ALA A 274 -7.02 -11.39 2.81
CA ALA A 274 -5.63 -10.97 2.96
C ALA A 274 -5.05 -11.37 4.33
N ALA A 275 -5.80 -11.24 5.42
CA ALA A 275 -5.32 -11.63 6.75
C ALA A 275 -4.89 -13.10 6.83
N GLU A 276 -5.56 -14.00 6.11
CA GLU A 276 -5.21 -15.42 6.10
C GLU A 276 -4.21 -15.78 4.99
N LEU A 277 -4.29 -15.16 3.81
CA LEU A 277 -3.48 -15.55 2.65
C LEU A 277 -2.17 -14.76 2.49
N LEU A 278 -2.06 -13.56 3.05
CA LEU A 278 -0.87 -12.71 2.93
C LEU A 278 0.43 -13.44 3.27
N PRO A 279 0.52 -14.25 4.35
CA PRO A 279 1.74 -15.00 4.66
C PRO A 279 2.14 -15.96 3.54
N ALA A 280 1.18 -16.64 2.90
CA ALA A 280 1.46 -17.58 1.83
C ALA A 280 1.87 -16.87 0.54
N TRP A 281 1.25 -15.74 0.21
CA TRP A 281 1.59 -14.92 -0.95
C TRP A 281 2.99 -14.33 -0.84
N ARG A 282 3.31 -13.67 0.29
CA ARG A 282 4.62 -13.07 0.53
C ARG A 282 5.76 -14.10 0.63
N ASN A 283 5.47 -15.31 1.13
CA ASN A 283 6.45 -16.40 1.15
C ASN A 283 6.59 -17.13 -0.20
N THR A 284 5.86 -16.71 -1.24
CA THR A 284 5.98 -17.26 -2.59
C THR A 284 6.77 -16.27 -3.46
N PRO A 285 8.04 -16.56 -3.79
CA PRO A 285 8.87 -15.61 -4.53
C PRO A 285 8.21 -15.11 -5.82
N GLY A 286 8.09 -13.79 -5.94
CA GLY A 286 7.57 -13.12 -7.13
C GLY A 286 6.05 -13.13 -7.26
N ALA A 287 5.30 -13.72 -6.33
CA ALA A 287 3.84 -13.75 -6.39
C ALA A 287 3.21 -12.36 -6.15
N VAL A 288 3.81 -11.53 -5.29
CA VAL A 288 3.35 -10.17 -4.99
C VAL A 288 3.60 -9.26 -6.20
N THR A 289 4.80 -9.34 -6.77
CA THR A 289 5.17 -8.69 -8.03
C THR A 289 4.23 -9.08 -9.17
N TRP A 290 3.92 -10.37 -9.27
CA TRP A 290 3.04 -10.93 -10.28
C TRP A 290 1.60 -10.39 -10.15
N ILE A 291 1.02 -10.41 -8.95
CA ILE A 291 -0.35 -9.89 -8.76
C ILE A 291 -0.40 -8.38 -8.95
N ARG A 292 0.66 -7.62 -8.63
CA ARG A 292 0.75 -6.17 -8.92
C ARG A 292 0.60 -5.88 -10.41
N LYS A 293 1.29 -6.65 -11.26
CA LYS A 293 1.20 -6.51 -12.74
C LYS A 293 -0.20 -6.81 -13.30
N LEU A 294 -0.97 -7.65 -12.61
CA LEU A 294 -2.31 -8.06 -13.03
C LEU A 294 -3.43 -7.22 -12.39
N ALA A 295 -3.17 -6.65 -11.23
CA ALA A 295 -4.13 -5.88 -10.48
C ALA A 295 -4.55 -4.64 -11.28
N PRO A 296 -5.85 -4.34 -11.38
CA PRO A 296 -6.28 -3.10 -11.99
C PRO A 296 -5.76 -1.93 -11.14
N VAL A 297 -5.02 -1.04 -11.79
CA VAL A 297 -4.63 0.26 -11.24
C VAL A 297 -5.82 0.87 -10.53
N PRO A 298 -5.67 1.42 -9.32
CA PRO A 298 -6.67 2.29 -8.74
C PRO A 298 -6.91 3.44 -9.71
N ARG A 299 -7.91 3.30 -10.59
CA ARG A 299 -8.39 4.41 -11.40
C ARG A 299 -8.73 5.50 -10.39
N GLN A 300 -7.98 6.60 -10.40
CA GLN A 300 -8.38 7.82 -9.71
C GLN A 300 -9.88 7.99 -9.94
N ALA A 301 -10.63 8.00 -8.83
CA ALA A 301 -12.07 7.74 -8.84
C ALA A 301 -12.79 8.47 -9.99
N LYS A 302 -13.32 7.72 -10.95
CA LYS A 302 -14.17 8.28 -12.00
C LYS A 302 -15.54 8.64 -11.40
N ARG A 303 -15.79 9.96 -11.39
CA ARG A 303 -17.05 10.69 -11.60
C ARG A 303 -18.25 10.33 -10.71
N GLY A 304 -18.69 11.32 -9.92
CA GLY A 304 -20.09 11.72 -9.95
C GLY A 304 -20.82 11.97 -8.63
N SER A 305 -20.27 11.60 -7.46
CA SER A 305 -20.92 11.90 -6.18
C SER A 305 -19.93 12.29 -5.10
N PHE A 306 -20.34 13.21 -4.25
CA PHE A 306 -19.73 13.47 -2.95
C PHE A 306 -19.75 12.20 -2.09
N PRO A 307 -18.61 11.61 -1.73
CA PRO A 307 -18.56 10.64 -0.65
C PRO A 307 -18.89 11.38 0.66
N THR A 308 -19.72 10.79 1.52
CA THR A 308 -20.11 11.36 2.82
C THR A 308 -18.89 11.66 3.69
N ASP A 309 -17.86 10.83 3.58
CA ASP A 309 -16.61 10.88 4.35
C ASP A 309 -15.80 12.15 4.05
N LEU A 310 -15.83 12.64 2.80
CA LEU A 310 -15.07 13.82 2.38
C LEU A 310 -15.69 15.12 2.94
N ARG A 311 -17.02 15.15 3.11
CA ARG A 311 -17.71 16.29 3.70
C ARG A 311 -17.31 16.46 5.16
N GLU A 312 -17.27 15.37 5.91
CA GLU A 312 -16.89 15.39 7.31
C GLU A 312 -15.43 15.78 7.50
N ALA A 313 -14.54 15.27 6.64
CA ALA A 313 -13.13 15.67 6.62
C ALA A 313 -12.95 17.18 6.37
N ILE A 314 -13.62 17.73 5.35
CA ILE A 314 -13.52 19.15 5.01
C ILE A 314 -14.12 20.04 6.13
N SER A 315 -15.25 19.65 6.74
CA SER A 315 -15.83 20.39 7.85
C SER A 315 -14.92 20.51 9.08
N ARG A 316 -14.01 19.55 9.28
CA ARG A 316 -13.03 19.57 10.39
C ARG A 316 -11.82 20.48 10.12
N LEU A 317 -11.64 20.95 8.88
CA LEU A 317 -10.54 21.84 8.53
C LEU A 317 -10.73 23.25 9.15
N PRO A 318 -9.63 23.92 9.55
CA PRO A 318 -9.67 25.31 10.01
C PRO A 318 -10.33 26.24 8.99
N GLN A 319 -11.17 27.16 9.47
CA GLN A 319 -11.88 28.12 8.63
C GLN A 319 -11.32 29.53 8.84
N TYR A 320 -11.02 30.21 7.73
CA TYR A 320 -10.53 31.59 7.70
C TYR A 320 -11.59 32.47 7.04
N GLU A 321 -12.40 33.15 7.85
CA GLU A 321 -13.60 33.87 7.36
C GLU A 321 -13.28 35.05 6.43
N ASP A 322 -12.10 35.65 6.59
CA ASP A 322 -11.63 36.79 5.78
C ASP A 322 -10.99 36.37 4.45
N GLU A 323 -10.72 35.06 4.26
CA GLU A 323 -10.16 34.56 3.01
C GLU A 323 -11.22 34.45 1.92
N ALA A 324 -10.83 34.90 0.72
CA ALA A 324 -11.60 34.78 -0.50
C ALA A 324 -10.79 34.01 -1.53
N TRP A 325 -11.37 32.95 -2.08
CA TRP A 325 -10.71 32.17 -3.14
C TRP A 325 -11.42 32.39 -4.48
N HIS A 326 -10.65 32.58 -5.55
CA HIS A 326 -11.15 32.64 -6.92
C HIS A 326 -10.90 31.30 -7.62
N VAL A 327 -11.93 30.78 -8.29
CA VAL A 327 -11.87 29.51 -9.02
C VAL A 327 -12.37 29.69 -10.44
N ASP A 328 -11.48 29.54 -11.42
CA ASP A 328 -11.87 29.58 -12.82
C ASP A 328 -11.06 28.65 -13.72
N CYS A 329 -11.58 28.44 -14.93
CA CYS A 329 -10.92 27.74 -16.03
C CYS A 329 -10.90 28.65 -17.25
N VAL A 330 -9.72 29.17 -17.58
CA VAL A 330 -9.48 30.19 -18.60
C VAL A 330 -8.82 29.53 -19.81
N GLY A 331 -9.36 29.78 -21.00
CA GLY A 331 -8.75 29.35 -22.24
C GLY A 331 -7.66 30.33 -22.65
N LEU A 332 -6.44 29.85 -22.87
CA LEU A 332 -5.35 30.69 -23.30
C LEU A 332 -5.59 31.20 -24.74
N SER A 333 -5.07 32.40 -25.01
CA SER A 333 -5.17 33.07 -26.31
C SER A 333 -4.20 32.47 -27.34
N ALA A 334 -3.08 31.88 -26.90
CA ALA A 334 -2.11 31.20 -27.74
C ALA A 334 -2.38 29.68 -27.82
N PRO A 335 -2.24 29.05 -29.02
CA PRO A 335 -2.29 27.60 -29.16
C PRO A 335 -1.07 26.95 -28.51
N VAL A 336 -1.26 25.80 -27.87
CA VAL A 336 -0.22 25.02 -27.18
C VAL A 336 -0.31 23.57 -27.66
N ARG A 337 0.82 22.91 -27.85
CA ARG A 337 0.84 21.49 -28.20
C ARG A 337 0.59 20.66 -26.94
N VAL A 338 -0.39 19.76 -26.99
CA VAL A 338 -0.64 18.79 -25.91
C VAL A 338 -0.66 17.40 -26.56
N GLY A 339 0.36 16.60 -26.31
CA GLY A 339 0.62 15.38 -27.09
C GLY A 339 1.02 15.71 -28.54
N GLU A 340 0.52 14.93 -29.51
CA GLU A 340 0.92 15.08 -30.92
C GLU A 340 0.26 16.28 -31.65
N GLY A 341 -0.80 16.88 -31.10
CA GLY A 341 -1.61 17.91 -31.76
C GLY A 341 -1.51 19.33 -31.17
N VAL A 342 -1.74 20.36 -32.00
CA VAL A 342 -1.84 21.77 -31.58
C VAL A 342 -3.29 22.08 -31.18
N SER A 343 -3.54 22.37 -29.91
CA SER A 343 -4.88 22.71 -29.38
C SER A 343 -4.85 24.02 -28.59
N ARG A 344 -6.02 24.58 -28.32
CA ARG A 344 -6.14 25.74 -27.43
C ARG A 344 -6.03 25.26 -25.98
N ALA A 345 -4.96 25.62 -25.28
CA ALA A 345 -4.77 25.24 -23.88
C ALA A 345 -5.76 25.93 -22.95
N TRP A 346 -6.08 25.25 -21.85
CA TRP A 346 -6.95 25.73 -20.78
C TRP A 346 -6.22 25.60 -19.46
N VAL A 347 -6.20 26.69 -18.68
CA VAL A 347 -5.64 26.72 -17.32
C VAL A 347 -6.78 26.74 -16.33
N SER A 348 -6.75 25.83 -15.36
CA SER A 348 -7.71 25.74 -14.26
C SER A 348 -7.02 26.11 -12.96
N LEU A 349 -7.58 27.08 -12.23
CA LEU A 349 -6.92 27.74 -11.11
C LEU A 349 -7.82 27.75 -9.87
N VAL A 350 -7.19 27.59 -8.71
CA VAL A 350 -7.74 27.93 -7.40
C VAL A 350 -6.73 28.86 -6.73
N VAL A 351 -7.14 30.11 -6.49
CA VAL A 351 -6.25 31.18 -6.00
C VAL A 351 -6.85 31.79 -4.75
N ASP A 352 -6.06 31.89 -3.70
CA ASP A 352 -6.37 32.73 -2.55
C ASP A 352 -6.06 34.18 -2.91
N VAL A 353 -7.10 34.98 -3.14
CA VAL A 353 -6.92 36.38 -3.54
C VAL A 353 -6.60 37.27 -2.36
N THR A 354 -6.94 36.88 -1.14
CA THR A 354 -6.65 37.65 0.07
C THR A 354 -5.14 37.68 0.33
N ASN A 355 -4.46 36.56 0.09
CA ASN A 355 -3.01 36.43 0.31
C ASN A 355 -2.19 36.41 -0.99
N SER A 356 -2.83 36.57 -2.14
CA SER A 356 -2.21 36.46 -3.48
C SER A 356 -1.45 35.14 -3.72
N GLN A 357 -2.00 34.02 -3.25
CA GLN A 357 -1.36 32.69 -3.33
C GLN A 357 -2.08 31.75 -4.29
N VAL A 358 -1.31 31.02 -5.10
CA VAL A 358 -1.85 29.94 -5.93
C VAL A 358 -1.98 28.68 -5.09
N LEU A 359 -3.20 28.20 -4.90
CA LEU A 359 -3.49 26.99 -4.13
C LEU A 359 -3.47 25.75 -5.00
N ARG A 360 -3.99 25.83 -6.23
CA ARG A 360 -3.88 24.77 -7.24
C ARG A 360 -3.87 25.38 -8.64
N VAL A 361 -3.14 24.73 -9.53
CA VAL A 361 -3.12 25.03 -10.97
C VAL A 361 -3.08 23.73 -11.75
N SER A 362 -3.79 23.68 -12.88
CA SER A 362 -3.77 22.55 -13.81
C SER A 362 -3.88 23.07 -15.23
N LEU A 363 -3.07 22.51 -16.14
CA LEU A 363 -3.07 22.82 -17.58
C LEU A 363 -3.71 21.64 -18.33
N GLY A 364 -4.55 21.92 -19.33
CA GLY A 364 -5.18 20.90 -20.17
C GLY A 364 -5.39 21.35 -21.60
N ASP A 365 -5.66 20.39 -22.48
CA ASP A 365 -5.94 20.58 -23.91
C ASP A 365 -7.39 20.98 -24.23
N ARG A 366 -8.26 20.91 -23.22
CA ARG A 366 -9.69 21.17 -23.31
C ARG A 366 -10.18 21.87 -22.05
N ARG A 367 -11.31 22.57 -22.21
CA ARG A 367 -12.00 23.16 -21.08
C ARG A 367 -12.41 22.09 -20.07
N VAL A 368 -12.02 22.29 -18.82
CA VAL A 368 -12.31 21.36 -17.73
C VAL A 368 -13.82 21.40 -17.39
N PRO A 369 -14.53 20.26 -17.39
CA PRO A 369 -15.93 20.17 -16.95
C PRO A 369 -16.08 20.57 -15.48
N ASP A 370 -17.26 21.07 -15.10
CA ASP A 370 -17.49 21.54 -13.72
C ASP A 370 -17.33 20.44 -12.65
N ALA A 371 -17.51 19.17 -13.00
CA ALA A 371 -17.24 18.05 -12.10
C ALA A 371 -15.74 17.88 -11.78
N GLU A 372 -14.87 18.17 -12.74
CA GLU A 372 -13.41 18.13 -12.59
C GLU A 372 -12.93 19.41 -11.87
N MET A 373 -13.51 20.58 -12.19
CA MET A 373 -13.27 21.81 -11.41
C MET A 373 -13.66 21.66 -9.93
N TRP A 374 -14.71 20.91 -9.65
CA TRP A 374 -15.13 20.64 -8.28
C TRP A 374 -14.07 19.84 -7.53
N ARG A 375 -13.47 18.84 -8.18
CA ARG A 375 -12.40 18.05 -7.59
C ARG A 375 -11.14 18.87 -7.35
N LEU A 376 -10.76 19.73 -8.30
CA LEU A 376 -9.63 20.65 -8.13
C LEU A 376 -9.79 21.53 -6.88
N LEU A 377 -11.02 21.98 -6.61
CA LEU A 377 -11.34 22.73 -5.40
C LEU A 377 -11.26 21.86 -4.13
N LEU A 378 -11.76 20.61 -4.15
CA LEU A 378 -11.65 19.70 -3.00
C LEU A 378 -10.18 19.41 -2.65
N GLU A 379 -9.34 19.20 -3.65
CA GLU A 379 -7.90 19.01 -3.46
C GLU A 379 -7.23 20.28 -2.90
N ALA A 380 -7.72 21.47 -3.25
CA ALA A 380 -7.22 22.73 -2.68
C ALA A 380 -7.55 22.88 -1.18
N PHE A 381 -8.65 22.29 -0.69
CA PHE A 381 -8.96 22.27 0.74
C PHE A 381 -8.00 21.34 1.51
N GLU A 382 -7.77 20.13 0.98
CA GLU A 382 -7.02 19.08 1.68
C GLU A 382 -5.50 19.18 1.52
N LYS A 383 -5.03 19.60 0.34
CA LYS A 383 -3.61 19.66 -0.04
C LYS A 383 -3.33 20.89 -0.91
N PRO A 384 -3.49 22.12 -0.37
CA PRO A 384 -3.12 23.32 -1.10
C PRO A 384 -1.62 23.34 -1.39
N LYS A 385 -1.23 23.89 -2.55
CA LYS A 385 0.17 24.11 -2.92
C LYS A 385 0.88 25.07 -1.96
N SER A 386 0.13 25.99 -1.35
CA SER A 386 0.65 27.00 -0.42
C SER A 386 -0.17 27.06 0.86
N GLY A 387 0.53 26.98 1.99
CA GLY A 387 -0.05 26.99 3.33
C GLY A 387 -0.65 25.64 3.76
N PRO A 388 -1.15 25.55 5.00
CA PRO A 388 -1.78 24.34 5.52
C PRO A 388 -3.19 24.14 4.94
N PRO A 389 -3.74 22.90 5.03
CA PRO A 389 -5.12 22.57 4.66
C PRO A 389 -6.13 23.44 5.41
N ARG A 390 -7.02 24.12 4.68
CA ARG A 390 -7.94 25.13 5.26
C ARG A 390 -9.14 25.43 4.38
N ARG A 391 -10.17 26.07 4.96
CA ARG A 391 -11.36 26.56 4.27
C ARG A 391 -11.43 28.10 4.26
N PRO A 392 -11.80 28.75 3.14
CA PRO A 392 -12.04 30.19 3.11
C PRO A 392 -13.45 30.55 3.57
N GLY A 393 -13.70 31.81 3.88
CA GLY A 393 -15.04 32.33 4.14
C GLY A 393 -15.90 32.45 2.87
N LYS A 394 -15.27 32.63 1.70
CA LYS A 394 -15.97 32.68 0.41
C LYS A 394 -15.15 32.15 -0.78
N ILE A 395 -15.87 31.59 -1.74
CA ILE A 395 -15.36 31.17 -3.05
C ILE A 395 -16.13 31.89 -4.15
N CYS A 396 -15.39 32.56 -5.02
CA CYS A 396 -15.93 33.25 -6.19
C CYS A 396 -15.65 32.43 -7.45
N VAL A 397 -16.66 32.28 -8.31
CA VAL A 397 -16.55 31.65 -9.63
C VAL A 397 -17.06 32.58 -10.72
N ARG A 398 -16.46 32.54 -11.92
CA ARG A 398 -16.91 33.41 -13.04
C ARG A 398 -18.25 32.98 -13.64
N ARG A 399 -18.55 31.69 -13.54
CA ARG A 399 -19.73 31.03 -14.13
C ARG A 399 -20.91 30.95 -13.17
N THR A 400 -22.07 31.44 -13.62
CA THR A 400 -23.32 31.42 -12.84
C THR A 400 -23.87 30.01 -12.62
N ASP A 401 -23.75 29.12 -13.61
CA ASP A 401 -24.18 27.72 -13.52
C ASP A 401 -23.31 26.91 -12.54
N ARG A 402 -21.99 27.13 -12.55
CA ARG A 402 -21.06 26.57 -11.55
C ARG A 402 -21.44 27.02 -10.14
N CYS A 403 -21.66 28.33 -9.95
CA CYS A 403 -22.07 28.87 -8.65
C CYS A 403 -23.37 28.22 -8.15
N GLN A 404 -24.39 28.09 -9.01
CA GLN A 404 -25.65 27.45 -8.64
C GLN A 404 -25.48 25.98 -8.24
N SER A 405 -24.65 25.23 -8.97
CA SER A 405 -24.34 23.82 -8.70
C SER A 405 -23.58 23.63 -7.37
N TRP A 406 -22.70 24.57 -7.02
CA TRP A 406 -21.78 24.44 -5.89
C TRP A 406 -22.33 25.04 -4.60
N ARG A 407 -23.24 26.03 -4.69
CA ARG A 407 -23.75 26.79 -3.54
C ARG A 407 -24.26 25.93 -2.39
N ARG A 408 -25.09 24.91 -2.68
CA ARG A 408 -25.59 24.00 -1.63
C ARG A 408 -24.51 23.12 -1.01
N LYS A 409 -23.49 22.74 -1.80
CA LYS A 409 -22.40 21.87 -1.37
C LYS A 409 -21.40 22.63 -0.49
N LEU A 410 -21.06 23.86 -0.86
CA LEU A 410 -20.16 24.73 -0.09
C LEU A 410 -20.81 25.26 1.18
N ALA A 411 -22.10 25.61 1.14
CA ALA A 411 -22.84 26.00 2.34
C ALA A 411 -22.91 24.87 3.39
N ALA A 412 -22.82 23.61 2.96
CA ALA A 412 -22.83 22.46 3.85
C ALA A 412 -21.54 22.28 4.67
N VAL A 413 -20.50 23.08 4.34
CA VAL A 413 -19.20 23.20 5.00
C VAL A 413 -18.88 24.66 5.33
N ASP A 414 -19.91 25.49 5.53
CA ASP A 414 -19.82 26.91 5.92
C ASP A 414 -19.02 27.84 4.99
N VAL A 415 -18.89 27.50 3.70
CA VAL A 415 -18.24 28.33 2.68
C VAL A 415 -19.28 28.99 1.77
N ARG A 416 -19.21 30.32 1.62
CA ARG A 416 -20.10 31.05 0.70
C ARG A 416 -19.65 30.89 -0.74
N CYS A 417 -20.59 30.80 -1.69
CA CYS A 417 -20.28 30.70 -3.12
C CYS A 417 -20.94 31.84 -3.90
N GLU A 418 -20.12 32.69 -4.51
CA GLU A 418 -20.51 33.93 -5.18
C GLU A 418 -20.05 33.95 -6.66
N VAL A 419 -20.69 34.79 -7.47
CA VAL A 419 -20.30 34.99 -8.86
C VAL A 419 -19.49 36.28 -8.95
N ALA A 420 -18.27 36.20 -9.47
CA ALA A 420 -17.41 37.37 -9.73
C ALA A 420 -17.09 37.43 -11.22
N ARG A 421 -17.42 38.54 -11.88
CA ARG A 421 -17.17 38.72 -13.33
C ARG A 421 -15.72 39.11 -13.63
N GLU A 422 -15.13 39.88 -12.73
CA GLU A 422 -13.75 40.35 -12.80
C GLU A 422 -12.91 39.55 -11.80
N MET A 423 -11.80 38.98 -12.27
CA MET A 423 -10.88 38.17 -11.48
C MET A 423 -9.44 38.54 -11.84
N GLU A 424 -9.06 39.79 -11.60
CA GLU A 424 -7.78 40.39 -12.05
C GLU A 424 -6.57 39.50 -11.76
N LEU A 425 -6.41 39.00 -10.53
CA LEU A 425 -5.29 38.11 -10.20
C LEU A 425 -5.28 36.78 -10.98
N VAL A 426 -6.46 36.23 -11.30
CA VAL A 426 -6.56 35.02 -12.13
C VAL A 426 -6.16 35.34 -13.57
N ASP A 427 -6.57 36.50 -14.07
CA ASP A 427 -6.26 36.95 -15.43
C ASP A 427 -4.76 37.27 -15.58
N GLU A 428 -4.16 37.99 -14.63
CA GLU A 428 -2.71 38.25 -14.56
C GLU A 428 -1.88 36.97 -14.48
N LEU A 429 -2.29 35.99 -13.65
CA LEU A 429 -1.61 34.70 -13.56
C LEU A 429 -1.71 33.90 -14.86
N CYS A 430 -2.83 33.99 -15.58
CA CYS A 430 -2.98 33.37 -16.90
C CYS A 430 -2.07 34.04 -17.94
N GLU A 431 -1.96 35.37 -17.93
CA GLU A 431 -1.05 36.09 -18.83
C GLU A 431 0.41 35.76 -18.56
N ARG A 432 0.82 35.70 -17.29
CA ARG A 432 2.17 35.25 -16.90
C ARG A 432 2.43 33.79 -17.27
N ALA A 433 1.43 32.92 -17.15
CA ALA A 433 1.53 31.53 -17.59
C ALA A 433 1.76 31.43 -19.11
N VAL A 434 1.09 32.26 -19.92
CA VAL A 434 1.35 32.33 -21.38
C VAL A 434 2.80 32.71 -21.69
N GLN A 435 3.40 33.59 -20.88
CA GLN A 435 4.80 34.00 -21.05
C GLN A 435 5.82 32.94 -20.58
N MET A 436 5.41 32.00 -19.73
CA MET A 436 6.25 30.91 -19.22
C MET A 436 5.98 29.56 -19.90
N LEU A 437 4.94 29.47 -20.74
CA LEU A 437 4.68 28.27 -21.54
C LEU A 437 5.68 28.25 -22.71
N PRO A 438 6.40 27.14 -22.92
CA PRO A 438 7.33 27.05 -24.02
C PRO A 438 6.60 27.29 -25.33
N ASN A 439 7.21 28.10 -26.21
CA ASN A 439 6.72 28.33 -27.55
C ASN A 439 6.92 27.03 -28.36
N GLN A 440 6.03 26.05 -28.20
CA GLN A 440 6.15 24.71 -28.80
C GLN A 440 5.67 24.66 -30.26
N ALA A 441 5.95 25.71 -31.04
CA ALA A 441 5.98 25.53 -32.48
C ALA A 441 7.17 24.59 -32.79
N PRO A 442 6.99 23.51 -33.55
CA PRO A 442 8.16 22.76 -34.02
C PRO A 442 9.10 23.73 -34.73
N PRO A 443 10.43 23.56 -34.58
CA PRO A 443 11.36 24.35 -35.36
C PRO A 443 10.96 24.20 -36.83
N PRO A 444 11.08 25.26 -37.65
CA PRO A 444 10.57 25.22 -39.02
C PRO A 444 11.22 24.16 -39.92
N PHE A 445 12.22 23.41 -39.43
CA PHE A 445 13.02 22.42 -40.15
C PHE A 445 13.44 21.25 -39.22
N ASP A 446 13.64 20.05 -39.77
CA ASP A 446 14.32 18.94 -39.07
C ASP A 446 15.81 19.27 -38.93
N LEU A 447 16.29 19.46 -37.70
CA LEU A 447 17.64 19.95 -37.42
C LEU A 447 18.64 18.82 -37.13
N LEU A 448 18.41 17.59 -37.58
CA LEU A 448 19.17 16.41 -37.11
C LEU A 448 20.54 16.23 -37.76
N THR A 449 20.87 16.95 -38.84
CA THR A 449 22.15 16.80 -39.54
C THR A 449 23.08 18.00 -39.32
N PRO A 450 24.40 17.85 -39.50
CA PRO A 450 25.33 18.97 -39.43
C PRO A 450 25.04 20.06 -40.47
N GLU A 451 24.52 19.71 -41.65
CA GLU A 451 24.13 20.67 -42.69
C GLU A 451 22.91 21.49 -42.25
N ASP A 452 21.93 20.84 -41.63
CA ASP A 452 20.76 21.53 -41.07
C ASP A 452 21.12 22.39 -39.84
N ALA A 453 22.09 21.94 -39.03
CA ALA A 453 22.59 22.67 -37.87
C ALA A 453 23.22 24.02 -38.23
N GLU A 454 23.84 24.16 -39.41
CA GLU A 454 24.38 25.45 -39.87
C GLU A 454 23.32 26.54 -39.98
N ARG A 455 22.04 26.16 -40.19
CA ARG A 455 20.93 27.10 -40.29
C ARG A 455 20.64 27.82 -38.98
N LEU A 456 21.05 27.24 -37.84
CA LEU A 456 20.98 27.92 -36.54
C LEU A 456 21.88 29.16 -36.49
N ARG A 457 22.88 29.30 -37.39
CA ARG A 457 23.71 30.51 -37.48
C ARG A 457 22.91 31.77 -37.82
N GLU A 458 21.73 31.63 -38.42
CA GLU A 458 20.82 32.75 -38.67
C GLU A 458 20.29 33.37 -37.36
N LEU A 459 20.30 32.62 -36.26
CA LEU A 459 19.91 33.12 -34.95
C LEU A 459 21.01 34.00 -34.34
N PRO A 460 20.63 35.04 -33.57
CA PRO A 460 21.59 35.88 -32.87
C PRO A 460 22.39 35.05 -31.86
N GLN A 461 23.69 35.35 -31.73
CA GLN A 461 24.58 34.68 -30.80
C GLN A 461 24.87 35.59 -29.60
N GLN A 462 24.79 35.01 -28.40
CA GLN A 462 25.20 35.66 -27.16
C GLN A 462 26.50 35.03 -26.67
N GLU A 463 27.64 35.61 -27.06
CA GLU A 463 28.96 34.99 -26.83
C GLU A 463 29.32 34.78 -25.35
N LEU A 464 28.72 35.55 -24.45
CA LEU A 464 28.93 35.44 -23.00
C LEU A 464 27.98 34.46 -22.32
N GLU A 465 26.93 34.00 -23.01
CA GLU A 465 25.98 33.04 -22.42
C GLU A 465 26.58 31.64 -22.38
N GLN A 466 26.44 31.03 -21.21
CA GLN A 466 26.83 29.66 -20.92
C GLN A 466 25.58 28.84 -20.67
N TRP A 467 25.39 27.79 -21.46
CA TRP A 467 24.32 26.83 -21.26
C TRP A 467 24.87 25.53 -20.69
N GLN A 468 24.11 24.87 -19.84
CA GLN A 468 24.47 23.56 -19.27
C GLN A 468 23.44 22.53 -19.71
N LEU A 469 23.92 21.40 -20.22
CA LEU A 469 23.11 20.27 -20.66
C LEU A 469 23.49 19.02 -19.88
N ASP A 470 22.49 18.34 -19.34
CA ASP A 470 22.67 17.05 -18.68
C ASP A 470 21.47 16.12 -18.86
N VAL A 471 21.73 14.82 -18.77
CA VAL A 471 20.73 13.77 -18.88
C VAL A 471 20.87 12.87 -17.66
N ARG A 472 19.82 12.78 -16.83
CA ARG A 472 19.87 12.08 -15.54
C ARG A 472 18.69 11.17 -15.32
N LEU A 473 18.96 9.97 -14.83
CA LEU A 473 17.94 9.11 -14.28
C LEU A 473 17.36 9.76 -13.01
N MET A 474 16.03 9.78 -12.88
CA MET A 474 15.42 10.30 -11.66
C MET A 474 15.90 9.50 -10.44
N PRO A 475 16.24 10.19 -9.34
CA PRO A 475 16.67 9.53 -8.12
C PRO A 475 15.45 8.99 -7.35
N THR A 476 14.24 8.96 -7.89
CA THR A 476 13.08 8.40 -7.20
C THR A 476 12.14 7.76 -8.20
N TRP A 477 11.39 6.77 -7.74
CA TRP A 477 10.35 6.10 -8.50
C TRP A 477 9.12 7.00 -8.60
N VAL A 478 8.65 7.20 -9.82
CA VAL A 478 7.45 7.98 -10.13
C VAL A 478 6.34 7.04 -10.55
N ARG A 479 5.12 7.29 -10.07
CA ARG A 479 3.96 6.50 -10.47
C ARG A 479 3.46 6.95 -11.84
N ARG A 480 3.44 6.01 -12.78
CA ARG A 480 2.89 6.18 -14.13
C ARG A 480 1.36 6.22 -14.10
N ASP A 481 0.78 6.75 -15.18
CA ASP A 481 -0.68 6.80 -15.39
C ASP A 481 -1.32 5.40 -15.45
N ASP A 482 -0.55 4.39 -15.85
CA ASP A 482 -0.93 2.98 -15.88
C ASP A 482 -0.68 2.26 -14.54
N GLY A 483 -0.39 3.00 -13.47
CA GLY A 483 -0.19 2.47 -12.12
C GLY A 483 1.15 1.78 -11.88
N GLY A 484 1.96 1.58 -12.92
CA GLY A 484 3.34 1.14 -12.78
C GLY A 484 4.21 2.19 -12.09
N LEU A 485 5.35 1.77 -11.57
CA LEU A 485 6.42 2.67 -11.13
C LEU A 485 7.49 2.69 -12.22
N SER A 486 8.05 3.87 -12.50
CA SER A 486 9.23 4.01 -13.36
C SER A 486 10.17 5.07 -12.79
N ARG A 487 11.46 4.94 -13.10
CA ARG A 487 12.46 5.99 -12.93
C ARG A 487 12.73 6.58 -14.31
N PRO A 488 12.07 7.68 -14.70
CA PRO A 488 12.31 8.24 -16.01
C PRO A 488 13.65 8.99 -16.05
N TRP A 489 14.18 9.15 -17.26
CA TRP A 489 15.30 10.03 -17.57
C TRP A 489 14.81 11.46 -17.76
N VAL A 490 15.55 12.41 -17.21
CA VAL A 490 15.33 13.84 -17.36
C VAL A 490 16.46 14.42 -18.19
N LEU A 491 16.13 14.99 -19.35
CA LEU A 491 17.02 15.84 -20.13
C LEU A 491 16.78 17.29 -19.74
N LEU A 492 17.82 17.96 -19.25
CA LEU A 492 17.75 19.34 -18.81
C LEU A 492 18.77 20.21 -19.56
N ILE A 493 18.27 21.32 -20.11
CA ILE A 493 19.10 22.36 -20.74
C ILE A 493 18.79 23.68 -20.03
N THR A 494 19.81 24.32 -19.50
CA THR A 494 19.69 25.53 -18.68
C THR A 494 20.63 26.60 -19.19
N ASP A 495 20.23 27.86 -19.04
CA ASP A 495 21.11 29.02 -19.21
C ASP A 495 21.62 29.42 -17.82
N SER A 496 22.88 29.08 -17.52
CA SER A 496 23.50 29.39 -16.22
C SER A 496 23.84 30.86 -16.04
N THR A 497 23.83 31.64 -17.12
CA THR A 497 24.12 33.08 -17.09
C THR A 497 22.89 33.87 -16.65
N ASN A 498 21.71 33.47 -17.14
CA ASN A 498 20.45 34.16 -16.87
C ASN A 498 19.52 33.42 -15.88
N ASP A 499 19.96 32.29 -15.33
CA ASP A 499 19.20 31.45 -14.40
C ASP A 499 17.86 30.95 -14.99
N TRP A 500 17.88 30.54 -16.27
CA TRP A 500 16.68 30.06 -17.00
C TRP A 500 16.74 28.56 -17.30
N ILE A 501 15.58 27.92 -17.26
CA ILE A 501 15.38 26.58 -17.80
C ILE A 501 14.97 26.74 -19.27
N MET A 502 15.83 26.27 -20.18
CA MET A 502 15.60 26.39 -21.62
C MET A 502 14.81 25.20 -22.15
N CYS A 503 15.04 24.01 -21.58
CA CYS A 503 14.34 22.78 -21.90
C CYS A 503 14.38 21.83 -20.70
N ALA A 504 13.26 21.16 -20.42
CA ALA A 504 13.17 20.05 -19.48
C ALA A 504 12.26 18.99 -20.11
N GLU A 505 12.80 17.81 -20.38
CA GLU A 505 12.09 16.71 -21.03
C GLU A 505 12.24 15.45 -20.20
N VAL A 506 11.17 14.65 -20.16
CA VAL A 506 11.09 13.44 -19.36
C VAL A 506 10.82 12.26 -20.30
N SER A 507 11.69 11.26 -20.24
CA SER A 507 11.68 10.06 -21.09
C SER A 507 11.67 8.80 -20.22
N GLU A 508 11.07 7.71 -20.69
CA GLU A 508 11.20 6.40 -20.01
C GLU A 508 12.54 5.73 -20.34
N ASP A 509 13.04 5.92 -21.56
CA ASP A 509 14.30 5.35 -22.03
C ASP A 509 15.42 6.39 -21.96
N VAL A 510 16.68 5.92 -21.97
CA VAL A 510 17.84 6.81 -22.06
C VAL A 510 17.74 7.59 -23.39
N PRO A 511 17.70 8.94 -23.37
CA PRO A 511 17.68 9.72 -24.59
C PRO A 511 18.93 9.47 -25.42
N ASP A 512 18.75 9.19 -26.71
CA ASP A 512 19.88 9.04 -27.63
C ASP A 512 20.45 10.41 -28.05
N MET A 513 21.59 10.40 -28.75
CA MET A 513 22.27 11.64 -29.15
C MET A 513 21.43 12.51 -30.10
N ASP A 514 20.59 11.89 -30.92
CA ASP A 514 19.75 12.60 -31.89
C ASP A 514 18.58 13.30 -31.17
N GLU A 515 17.98 12.64 -30.17
CA GLU A 515 17.00 13.25 -29.26
C GLU A 515 17.62 14.40 -28.45
N ILE A 516 18.80 14.18 -27.87
CA ILE A 516 19.52 15.22 -27.11
C ILE A 516 19.77 16.44 -27.98
N TRP A 517 20.28 16.24 -29.18
CA TRP A 517 20.54 17.32 -30.13
C TRP A 517 19.25 18.01 -30.58
N PHE A 518 18.20 17.26 -30.89
CA PHE A 518 16.90 17.82 -31.27
C PHE A 518 16.39 18.79 -30.20
N HIS A 519 16.45 18.40 -28.92
CA HIS A 519 16.01 19.25 -27.82
C HIS A 519 16.91 20.48 -27.61
N LEU A 520 18.22 20.37 -27.84
CA LEU A 520 19.16 21.47 -27.76
C LEU A 520 18.97 22.49 -28.90
N ALA A 521 18.85 22.01 -30.13
CA ALA A 521 18.57 22.84 -31.30
C ALA A 521 17.21 23.55 -31.16
N ARG A 522 16.20 22.85 -30.66
CA ARG A 522 14.89 23.42 -30.33
C ARG A 522 14.99 24.48 -29.24
N ALA A 523 15.80 24.27 -28.21
CA ALA A 523 16.03 25.27 -27.16
C ALA A 523 16.67 26.56 -27.73
N MET A 524 17.49 26.48 -28.78
CA MET A 524 18.03 27.67 -29.45
C MET A 524 16.99 28.37 -30.33
N ALA A 525 16.23 27.60 -31.13
CA ALA A 525 15.27 28.14 -32.09
C ALA A 525 13.94 28.59 -31.47
N CYS A 526 13.48 27.91 -30.42
CA CYS A 526 12.20 28.10 -29.75
C CYS A 526 12.38 27.90 -28.23
N PRO A 527 13.16 28.76 -27.55
CA PRO A 527 13.44 28.60 -26.13
C PRO A 527 12.19 28.68 -25.27
N ALA A 528 12.16 27.93 -24.16
CA ALA A 528 11.10 28.05 -23.17
C ALA A 528 11.07 29.43 -22.47
N ALA A 529 12.21 30.12 -22.42
CA ALA A 529 12.37 31.45 -21.86
C ALA A 529 13.28 32.34 -22.73
N GLY A 530 12.84 33.58 -22.97
CA GLY A 530 13.57 34.57 -23.77
C GLY A 530 13.35 34.45 -25.28
N GLN A 531 14.16 35.18 -26.07
CA GLN A 531 14.11 35.14 -27.53
C GLN A 531 15.04 34.04 -28.09
N ALA A 532 14.72 33.55 -29.28
CA ALA A 532 15.51 32.58 -30.03
C ALA A 532 16.95 33.09 -30.23
N ARG A 533 17.92 32.30 -29.77
CA ARG A 533 19.34 32.68 -29.74
C ARG A 533 20.24 31.46 -29.54
N ARG A 534 21.51 31.62 -29.89
CA ARG A 534 22.57 30.64 -29.61
C ARG A 534 23.48 31.13 -28.48
N PRO A 535 23.89 30.26 -27.55
CA PRO A 535 24.89 30.59 -26.55
C PRO A 535 26.31 30.66 -27.14
N GLY A 536 27.26 31.18 -26.36
CA GLY A 536 28.69 31.09 -26.67
C GLY A 536 29.24 29.69 -26.42
N VAL A 537 28.80 29.06 -25.33
CA VAL A 537 29.25 27.73 -24.92
C VAL A 537 28.10 26.87 -24.38
N VAL A 538 28.17 25.57 -24.64
CA VAL A 538 27.37 24.52 -24.01
C VAL A 538 28.31 23.63 -23.21
N GLU A 539 28.06 23.53 -21.91
CA GLU A 539 28.76 22.64 -20.99
C GLU A 539 27.98 21.33 -20.84
N VAL A 540 28.69 20.21 -20.96
CA VAL A 540 28.13 18.85 -20.77
C VAL A 540 28.93 18.09 -19.73
N ARG A 541 28.28 17.11 -19.07
CA ARG A 541 28.93 16.31 -18.01
C ARG A 541 29.85 15.20 -18.53
N SER A 542 29.53 14.62 -19.70
CA SER A 542 30.20 13.44 -20.24
C SER A 542 30.99 13.75 -21.52
N GLU A 543 32.15 13.12 -21.68
CA GLU A 543 32.91 13.16 -22.95
C GLU A 543 32.11 12.51 -24.09
N ASP A 544 31.24 11.55 -23.80
CA ASP A 544 30.36 10.94 -24.81
C ASP A 544 29.35 11.95 -25.36
N HIS A 545 28.72 12.74 -24.48
CA HIS A 545 27.83 13.85 -24.89
C HIS A 545 28.60 14.88 -25.70
N ARG A 546 29.83 15.22 -25.31
CA ARG A 546 30.65 16.14 -26.10
C ARG A 546 30.96 15.57 -27.47
N ASN A 547 31.45 14.34 -27.56
CA ASN A 547 31.80 13.71 -28.82
C ASN A 547 30.59 13.60 -29.76
N GLY A 548 29.42 13.26 -29.23
CA GLY A 548 28.17 13.18 -29.99
C GLY A 548 27.66 14.54 -30.49
N LEU A 549 27.78 15.61 -29.67
CA LEU A 549 27.24 16.93 -29.99
C LEU A 549 28.24 17.87 -30.69
N GLN A 550 29.54 17.59 -30.64
CA GLN A 550 30.60 18.50 -31.10
C GLN A 550 30.42 18.90 -32.57
N GLN A 551 30.08 17.96 -33.45
CA GLN A 551 29.92 18.23 -34.87
C GLN A 551 28.77 19.21 -35.12
N TYR A 552 27.63 18.98 -34.47
CA TYR A 552 26.44 19.82 -34.59
C TYR A 552 26.63 21.22 -34.00
N LEU A 553 27.22 21.31 -32.80
CA LEU A 553 27.48 22.59 -32.13
C LEU A 553 28.51 23.43 -32.90
N THR A 554 29.55 22.79 -33.47
CA THR A 554 30.52 23.49 -34.33
C THR A 554 29.86 24.02 -35.60
N ALA A 555 28.97 23.23 -36.24
CA ALA A 555 28.18 23.68 -37.36
C ALA A 555 27.27 24.88 -36.99
N ALA A 556 26.67 24.85 -35.79
CA ALA A 556 25.89 25.97 -35.25
C ALA A 556 26.74 27.16 -34.75
N GLY A 557 28.08 27.07 -34.76
CA GLY A 557 28.98 28.13 -34.26
C GLY A 557 29.02 28.28 -32.74
N VAL A 558 28.74 27.20 -31.99
CA VAL A 558 28.70 27.15 -30.52
C VAL A 558 29.81 26.22 -30.03
N HIS A 559 30.51 26.60 -28.95
CA HIS A 559 31.54 25.75 -28.36
C HIS A 559 30.93 24.69 -27.43
N CYS A 560 31.47 23.47 -27.44
CA CYS A 560 31.08 22.39 -26.53
C CYS A 560 32.25 22.04 -25.61
N VAL A 561 32.03 22.04 -24.30
CA VAL A 561 33.06 21.75 -23.30
C VAL A 561 32.56 20.73 -22.28
N VAL A 562 33.44 19.86 -21.81
CA VAL A 562 33.13 18.97 -20.68
C VAL A 562 33.41 19.71 -19.38
N SER A 563 32.44 19.67 -18.46
CA SER A 563 32.60 20.15 -17.09
C SER A 563 32.20 19.06 -16.10
N ASN A 564 33.00 18.88 -15.06
CA ASN A 564 32.72 17.93 -13.98
C ASN A 564 31.64 18.44 -13.02
N GLN A 565 31.33 19.74 -13.06
CA GLN A 565 30.34 20.39 -12.21
C GLN A 565 29.44 21.28 -13.07
N LEU A 566 28.16 20.92 -13.13
CA LEU A 566 27.12 21.69 -13.82
C LEU A 566 26.25 22.35 -12.75
N GLU A 567 26.79 23.35 -12.05
CA GLU A 567 26.22 23.91 -10.82
C GLU A 567 24.74 24.31 -10.95
N HIS A 568 24.35 24.86 -12.10
CA HIS A 568 22.98 25.33 -12.31
C HIS A 568 22.01 24.15 -12.54
N VAL A 569 22.40 23.18 -13.37
CA VAL A 569 21.66 21.93 -13.54
C VAL A 569 21.55 21.19 -12.20
N ASP A 570 22.65 21.08 -11.45
CA ASP A 570 22.70 20.42 -10.14
C ASP A 570 21.70 21.06 -9.17
N ARG A 571 21.67 22.39 -9.11
CA ARG A 571 20.72 23.14 -8.28
C ARG A 571 19.26 22.92 -8.70
N ILE A 572 18.95 22.96 -10.00
CA ILE A 572 17.59 22.75 -10.50
C ILE A 572 17.13 21.31 -10.25
N CYS A 573 17.97 20.32 -10.52
CA CYS A 573 17.67 18.92 -10.22
C CYS A 573 17.42 18.73 -8.72
N GLN A 574 18.26 19.29 -7.86
CA GLN A 574 18.07 19.20 -6.42
C GLN A 574 16.73 19.81 -5.98
N ALA A 575 16.39 21.00 -6.47
CA ALA A 575 15.10 21.64 -6.15
C ALA A 575 13.90 20.86 -6.72
N MET A 576 13.99 20.39 -7.96
CA MET A 576 12.95 19.62 -8.62
C MET A 576 12.69 18.29 -7.92
N PHE A 577 13.75 17.59 -7.50
CA PHE A 577 13.63 16.30 -6.83
C PHE A 577 13.28 16.43 -5.35
N HIS A 578 13.64 17.52 -4.68
CA HIS A 578 13.27 17.76 -3.28
C HIS A 578 11.75 17.74 -3.07
N ASP A 579 10.97 18.32 -3.97
CA ASP A 579 9.50 18.35 -3.87
C ASP A 579 8.82 17.00 -4.20
N LEU A 580 9.55 16.07 -4.82
CA LEU A 580 9.08 14.72 -5.16
C LEU A 580 9.39 13.69 -4.06
N LEU A 581 10.33 13.99 -3.18
CA LEU A 581 10.74 13.16 -2.05
C LEU A 581 9.82 13.44 -0.84
N ASP A 582 8.55 13.05 -0.94
CA ASP A 582 7.53 13.26 0.11
C ASP A 582 7.76 12.41 1.38
N GLU A 583 8.70 11.45 1.35
CA GLU A 583 9.06 10.59 2.49
C GLU A 583 10.58 10.56 2.75
N PRO A 584 11.02 10.45 4.02
CA PRO A 584 12.43 10.21 4.34
C PRO A 584 12.88 8.90 3.72
N THR A 585 13.71 8.98 2.69
CA THR A 585 14.30 7.82 2.03
C THR A 585 15.20 7.05 3.00
N VAL A 586 15.26 5.73 2.84
CA VAL A 586 16.27 4.90 3.50
C VAL A 586 17.64 5.45 3.11
N PRO A 587 18.54 5.78 4.06
CA PRO A 587 19.84 6.37 3.71
C PRO A 587 20.71 5.36 2.96
N ALA A 588 21.40 5.81 1.91
CA ALA A 588 22.20 4.94 1.05
C ALA A 588 23.48 4.42 1.73
N LEU A 589 23.76 3.13 1.59
CA LEU A 589 24.99 2.49 2.04
C LEU A 589 26.22 3.03 1.30
N VAL A 590 26.12 3.23 -0.03
CA VAL A 590 27.24 3.69 -0.86
C VAL A 590 27.68 5.13 -0.56
N GLU A 591 26.79 5.93 0.05
CA GLU A 591 27.08 7.30 0.47
C GLU A 591 27.53 7.38 1.94
N THR A 592 27.52 6.25 2.66
CA THR A 592 27.84 6.22 4.08
C THR A 592 29.35 6.37 4.32
N PRO A 593 29.81 7.36 5.13
CA PRO A 593 31.23 7.56 5.38
C PRO A 593 31.92 6.30 5.94
N GLY A 594 32.99 5.87 5.26
CA GLY A 594 33.80 4.72 5.66
C GLY A 594 33.31 3.36 5.15
N VAL A 595 32.14 3.30 4.50
CA VAL A 595 31.67 2.10 3.79
C VAL A 595 32.25 2.11 2.37
N SER A 596 32.85 1.00 1.94
CA SER A 596 33.40 0.87 0.57
C SER A 596 32.40 0.15 -0.35
N LEU A 597 32.48 0.43 -1.66
CA LEU A 597 31.68 -0.28 -2.67
C LEU A 597 31.90 -1.81 -2.63
N GLU A 598 33.13 -2.25 -2.37
CA GLU A 598 33.44 -3.68 -2.19
C GLU A 598 32.68 -4.27 -1.00
N GLN A 599 32.61 -3.54 0.11
CA GLN A 599 31.89 -3.98 1.30
C GLN A 599 30.39 -4.09 1.05
N VAL A 600 29.80 -3.11 0.35
CA VAL A 600 28.39 -3.17 -0.05
C VAL A 600 28.14 -4.38 -0.96
N GLY A 601 29.01 -4.63 -1.94
CA GLY A 601 28.92 -5.80 -2.81
C GLY A 601 28.93 -7.14 -2.06
N ARG A 602 29.82 -7.31 -1.05
CA ARG A 602 29.83 -8.52 -0.20
C ARG A 602 28.56 -8.65 0.65
N TYR A 603 28.01 -7.53 1.12
CA TYR A 603 26.73 -7.50 1.83
C TYR A 603 25.58 -7.97 0.91
N PHE A 604 25.50 -7.48 -0.33
CA PHE A 604 24.51 -7.94 -1.32
C PHE A 604 24.62 -9.44 -1.59
N GLU A 605 25.85 -9.95 -1.76
CA GLU A 605 26.08 -11.39 -1.92
C GLU A 605 25.57 -12.21 -0.73
N ALA A 606 25.92 -11.79 0.50
CA ALA A 606 25.47 -12.44 1.73
C ALA A 606 23.94 -12.37 1.88
N ALA A 607 23.33 -11.24 1.55
CA ALA A 607 21.88 -11.03 1.62
C ALA A 607 21.14 -11.90 0.59
N ALA A 608 21.63 -11.96 -0.64
CA ALA A 608 21.06 -12.82 -1.68
C ALA A 608 21.19 -14.32 -1.33
N GLU A 609 22.28 -14.73 -0.66
CA GLU A 609 22.44 -16.09 -0.17
C GLU A 609 21.48 -16.39 1.00
N PHE A 610 21.37 -15.48 1.97
CA PHE A 610 20.43 -15.59 3.09
C PHE A 610 18.99 -15.73 2.59
N TYR A 611 18.59 -14.91 1.61
CA TYR A 611 17.24 -14.95 1.06
C TYR A 611 16.95 -16.29 0.38
N ARG A 612 17.88 -16.80 -0.44
CA ARG A 612 17.76 -18.11 -1.10
C ARG A 612 17.66 -19.27 -0.12
N GLN A 613 18.34 -19.18 1.02
CA GLN A 613 18.31 -20.20 2.06
C GLN A 613 17.03 -20.15 2.91
N ALA A 614 16.26 -19.06 2.85
CA ALA A 614 14.96 -18.87 3.52
C ALA A 614 14.90 -19.35 4.99
N PRO A 615 15.84 -18.93 5.87
CA PRO A 615 15.92 -19.42 7.25
C PRO A 615 14.65 -19.15 8.08
N TRP A 616 13.85 -18.15 7.71
CA TRP A 616 12.56 -17.84 8.34
C TRP A 616 11.55 -18.99 8.23
N LYS A 617 11.72 -19.92 7.28
CA LYS A 617 10.89 -21.15 7.21
C LYS A 617 11.20 -22.15 8.31
N HIS A 618 12.34 -22.00 9.01
CA HIS A 618 12.88 -23.02 9.91
C HIS A 618 13.01 -22.58 11.38
N VAL A 619 12.85 -21.28 11.68
CA VAL A 619 12.93 -20.76 13.06
C VAL A 619 11.74 -19.84 13.35
N PRO A 620 11.11 -19.93 14.55
CA PRO A 620 10.09 -18.98 14.98
C PRO A 620 10.64 -17.55 15.07
N GLY A 621 9.81 -16.56 14.72
CA GLY A 621 10.25 -15.15 14.63
C GLY A 621 10.54 -14.49 15.97
N ASP A 622 10.10 -15.10 17.07
CA ASP A 622 10.31 -14.68 18.46
C ASP A 622 11.47 -15.42 19.15
N THR A 623 12.14 -16.34 18.45
CA THR A 623 13.25 -17.13 19.00
C THR A 623 14.57 -16.36 18.84
N PRO A 624 15.21 -15.92 19.95
CA PRO A 624 16.47 -15.20 19.88
C PRO A 624 17.64 -16.14 19.60
N ILE A 625 18.48 -15.78 18.63
CA ILE A 625 19.77 -16.42 18.36
C ILE A 625 20.87 -15.53 18.94
N LYS A 626 21.57 -16.00 19.98
CA LYS A 626 22.71 -15.25 20.55
C LYS A 626 23.87 -15.25 19.55
N VAL A 627 24.36 -14.06 19.21
CA VAL A 627 25.50 -13.82 18.32
C VAL A 627 26.66 -13.27 19.13
N GLU A 628 27.78 -13.98 19.10
CA GLU A 628 29.05 -13.56 19.71
C GLU A 628 30.09 -13.42 18.61
N CYS A 629 30.70 -12.24 18.50
CA CYS A 629 31.74 -11.95 17.53
C CYS A 629 32.99 -11.47 18.26
N SER A 630 34.09 -12.21 18.18
CA SER A 630 35.35 -11.87 18.84
C SER A 630 36.06 -10.64 18.25
N LYS A 631 35.67 -10.23 17.04
CA LYS A 631 36.24 -9.06 16.34
C LYS A 631 35.81 -7.72 16.97
N PHE A 632 34.60 -7.65 17.53
CA PHE A 632 33.99 -6.41 18.01
C PHE A 632 33.71 -6.49 19.51
N GLN A 633 33.89 -5.38 20.22
CA GLN A 633 33.73 -5.34 21.69
C GLN A 633 32.27 -5.18 22.13
N SER A 634 31.37 -4.79 21.23
CA SER A 634 29.99 -4.35 21.49
C SER A 634 28.93 -5.47 21.57
N GLY A 635 29.32 -6.70 21.90
CA GLY A 635 28.41 -7.86 22.01
C GLY A 635 28.10 -8.30 23.45
N PRO A 636 27.23 -9.32 23.64
CA PRO A 636 26.59 -10.13 22.61
C PRO A 636 25.40 -9.43 21.94
N TRP A 637 25.11 -9.80 20.69
CA TRP A 637 23.88 -9.40 19.99
C TRP A 637 22.86 -10.53 20.00
N TYR A 638 21.59 -10.19 19.82
CA TYR A 638 20.49 -11.14 19.75
C TYR A 638 19.79 -11.00 18.41
N ALA A 639 19.96 -12.00 17.56
CA ALA A 639 19.41 -12.04 16.22
C ALA A 639 18.00 -12.67 16.22
N PHE A 640 17.07 -12.00 15.54
CA PHE A 640 15.71 -12.47 15.29
C PHE A 640 15.50 -12.55 13.78
N VAL A 641 15.13 -13.74 13.30
CA VAL A 641 14.84 -13.97 11.88
C VAL A 641 13.40 -13.56 11.60
N MET A 642 13.21 -12.55 10.74
CA MET A 642 11.91 -12.02 10.37
C MET A 642 11.38 -12.73 9.12
N GLY A 643 10.08 -13.01 9.07
CA GLY A 643 9.43 -13.57 7.88
C GLY A 643 8.36 -14.65 8.12
N GLN A 644 8.21 -15.17 9.33
CA GLN A 644 7.22 -16.24 9.60
C GLN A 644 5.77 -15.87 9.26
N ALA A 645 5.40 -14.60 9.41
CA ALA A 645 4.08 -14.07 9.04
C ALA A 645 4.03 -13.49 7.61
N GLY A 646 5.14 -13.55 6.85
CA GLY A 646 5.25 -12.95 5.51
C GLY A 646 5.13 -11.41 5.48
N MET A 647 5.04 -10.72 6.62
CA MET A 647 4.88 -9.26 6.61
C MET A 647 6.18 -8.49 6.35
N THR A 648 7.31 -9.02 6.80
CA THR A 648 8.65 -8.47 6.52
C THR A 648 9.63 -9.62 6.61
N ILE A 649 10.39 -9.86 5.54
CA ILE A 649 11.45 -10.87 5.52
C ILE A 649 12.76 -10.17 5.85
N GLY A 650 13.58 -10.76 6.72
CA GLY A 650 14.84 -10.13 7.08
C GLY A 650 15.50 -10.68 8.34
N LEU A 651 16.44 -9.91 8.86
CA LEU A 651 17.16 -10.20 10.10
C LEU A 651 17.29 -8.93 10.93
N ALA A 652 16.94 -9.00 12.22
CA ALA A 652 17.12 -7.91 13.17
C ALA A 652 18.08 -8.33 14.29
N LEU A 653 19.04 -7.47 14.61
CA LEU A 653 20.02 -7.62 15.68
C LEU A 653 19.73 -6.60 16.78
N TYR A 654 19.54 -7.09 18.00
CA TYR A 654 19.32 -6.28 19.19
C TYR A 654 20.50 -6.37 20.16
N ASP A 655 20.76 -5.25 20.81
CA ASP A 655 21.83 -5.06 21.78
C ASP A 655 21.43 -5.59 23.18
N ASP A 656 20.13 -5.63 23.48
CA ASP A 656 19.59 -5.96 24.82
C ASP A 656 18.40 -6.93 24.72
N LEU A 657 18.64 -8.20 25.07
CA LEU A 657 17.59 -9.22 25.10
C LEU A 657 16.49 -8.93 26.14
N SER A 658 16.84 -8.30 27.26
CA SER A 658 15.86 -8.01 28.31
C SER A 658 14.80 -7.03 27.81
N MET A 659 15.21 -6.02 27.04
CA MET A 659 14.29 -5.08 26.43
C MET A 659 13.39 -5.73 25.38
N VAL A 660 13.94 -6.60 24.54
CA VAL A 660 13.15 -7.32 23.53
C VAL A 660 12.13 -8.25 24.20
N ARG A 661 12.53 -8.96 25.25
CA ARG A 661 11.60 -9.81 26.03
C ARG A 661 10.46 -9.01 26.63
N ARG A 662 10.75 -7.84 27.22
CA ARG A 662 9.71 -6.96 27.77
C ARG A 662 8.73 -6.46 26.71
N LEU A 663 9.19 -6.24 25.48
CA LEU A 663 8.33 -5.90 24.35
C LEU A 663 7.44 -7.08 23.94
N LEU A 664 8.03 -8.27 23.77
CA LEU A 664 7.31 -9.50 23.41
C LEU A 664 6.29 -9.91 24.49
N GLU A 665 6.62 -9.68 25.76
CA GLU A 665 5.74 -9.92 26.91
C GLU A 665 4.67 -8.82 27.09
N GLY A 666 4.64 -7.79 26.24
CA GLY A 666 3.66 -6.70 26.30
C GLY A 666 3.79 -5.78 27.52
N GLN A 667 4.96 -5.78 28.17
CA GLN A 667 5.28 -4.93 29.33
C GLN A 667 5.66 -3.50 28.94
N LEU A 668 5.95 -3.27 27.66
CA LEU A 668 6.18 -1.95 27.06
C LEU A 668 5.16 -1.76 25.94
N SER A 669 4.55 -0.57 25.85
CA SER A 669 3.77 -0.25 24.65
C SER A 669 4.72 -0.16 23.44
N GLY A 670 4.23 -0.48 22.24
CA GLY A 670 5.06 -0.44 21.01
C GLY A 670 5.76 0.92 20.83
N LYS A 671 5.13 2.03 21.21
CA LYS A 671 5.72 3.38 21.14
C LYS A 671 6.80 3.62 22.20
N GLU A 672 6.69 3.05 23.39
CA GLU A 672 7.70 3.17 24.45
C GLU A 672 8.91 2.27 24.18
N GLY A 673 8.67 1.05 23.70
CA GLY A 673 9.71 0.13 23.28
C GLY A 673 10.57 0.71 22.15
N SER A 674 9.96 1.19 21.07
CA SER A 674 10.69 1.74 19.92
C SER A 674 11.54 2.98 20.26
N ARG A 675 11.19 3.73 21.30
CA ARG A 675 11.97 4.91 21.74
C ARG A 675 13.23 4.54 22.52
N GLN A 676 13.27 3.37 23.14
CA GLN A 676 14.37 2.99 24.03
C GLN A 676 15.30 1.96 23.38
N MET A 677 14.83 1.23 22.36
CA MET A 677 15.61 0.20 21.70
C MET A 677 16.59 0.77 20.67
N SER A 678 17.69 0.04 20.48
CA SER A 678 18.54 0.19 19.32
C SER A 678 18.60 -1.14 18.57
N THR A 679 18.53 -1.07 17.25
CA THR A 679 18.42 -2.24 16.39
C THR A 679 19.20 -2.01 15.11
N ILE A 680 19.99 -2.99 14.69
CA ILE A 680 20.50 -3.07 13.32
C ILE A 680 19.66 -4.11 12.59
N SER A 681 19.11 -3.79 11.43
CA SER A 681 18.29 -4.73 10.67
C SER A 681 18.58 -4.67 9.18
N VAL A 682 18.30 -5.78 8.52
CA VAL A 682 18.15 -5.88 7.07
C VAL A 682 16.76 -6.40 6.76
N THR A 683 16.04 -5.71 5.88
CA THR A 683 14.76 -6.12 5.31
C THR A 683 14.92 -6.38 3.82
N PHE A 684 14.02 -7.19 3.26
CA PHE A 684 13.97 -7.51 1.84
C PHE A 684 12.64 -7.08 1.26
N ASP A 685 12.71 -6.22 0.26
CA ASP A 685 11.56 -5.66 -0.43
C ASP A 685 11.87 -5.51 -1.94
N GLU A 686 11.08 -4.73 -2.67
CA GLU A 686 11.28 -4.51 -4.10
C GLU A 686 12.24 -3.35 -4.39
N GLU A 687 12.69 -3.24 -5.64
CA GLU A 687 13.65 -2.22 -6.09
C GLU A 687 13.24 -0.77 -5.78
N PHE A 688 11.95 -0.52 -5.62
CA PHE A 688 11.42 0.82 -5.31
C PHE A 688 11.44 1.19 -3.83
N ASP A 689 11.68 0.22 -2.93
CA ASP A 689 11.81 0.43 -1.49
C ASP A 689 13.28 0.63 -1.06
N MET A 690 14.22 0.47 -1.99
CA MET A 690 15.66 0.63 -1.76
C MET A 690 16.13 2.07 -2.00
N ALA A 691 17.24 2.45 -1.34
CA ALA A 691 17.88 3.73 -1.59
C ALA A 691 18.32 3.83 -3.07
N PRO A 692 17.95 4.91 -3.79
CA PRO A 692 18.24 5.06 -5.22
C PRO A 692 19.73 4.93 -5.57
N ALA A 693 20.61 5.51 -4.75
CA ALA A 693 22.05 5.42 -4.97
C ALA A 693 22.61 3.99 -4.78
N ASP A 694 22.03 3.21 -3.86
CA ASP A 694 22.38 1.79 -3.70
C ASP A 694 21.87 0.95 -4.88
N LEU A 695 20.71 1.31 -5.44
CA LEU A 695 20.14 0.66 -6.63
C LEU A 695 21.01 0.90 -7.85
N ASP A 696 21.37 2.16 -8.11
CA ASP A 696 22.25 2.54 -9.22
C ASP A 696 23.60 1.81 -9.12
N ALA A 697 24.17 1.73 -7.91
CA ALA A 697 25.41 0.99 -7.68
C ALA A 697 25.24 -0.52 -7.88
N ALA A 698 24.15 -1.11 -7.38
CA ALA A 698 23.87 -2.54 -7.56
C ALA A 698 23.76 -2.92 -9.04
N GLU A 699 23.08 -2.10 -9.84
CA GLU A 699 22.97 -2.26 -11.29
C GLU A 699 24.31 -2.06 -11.99
N GLN A 700 25.02 -0.97 -11.68
CA GLN A 700 26.31 -0.62 -12.29
C GLN A 700 27.39 -1.69 -12.05
N PHE A 701 27.47 -2.23 -10.83
CA PHE A 701 28.48 -3.20 -10.42
C PHE A 701 28.00 -4.65 -10.53
N GLY A 702 26.74 -4.89 -10.92
CA GLY A 702 26.16 -6.22 -11.08
C GLY A 702 26.08 -7.02 -9.79
N TRP A 703 25.75 -6.37 -8.67
CA TRP A 703 25.60 -7.05 -7.39
C TRP A 703 24.39 -8.00 -7.40
N PRO A 704 24.51 -9.21 -6.82
CA PRO A 704 23.45 -10.21 -6.93
C PRO A 704 22.23 -9.86 -6.06
N VAL A 705 21.04 -10.05 -6.63
CA VAL A 705 19.75 -9.96 -5.93
C VAL A 705 18.99 -11.28 -6.16
N ALA A 706 18.42 -11.86 -5.10
CA ALA A 706 17.86 -13.21 -5.16
C ALA A 706 16.54 -13.33 -5.94
N GLY A 707 15.87 -12.20 -6.20
CA GLY A 707 14.59 -12.12 -6.90
C GLY A 707 13.99 -10.72 -6.80
N PRO A 708 12.83 -10.47 -7.43
CA PRO A 708 12.21 -9.14 -7.48
C PRO A 708 11.88 -8.54 -6.11
N GLU A 709 11.58 -9.39 -5.12
CA GLU A 709 11.20 -9.02 -3.74
C GLU A 709 12.36 -9.27 -2.75
N ALA A 710 13.60 -9.25 -3.24
CA ALA A 710 14.79 -9.60 -2.47
C ALA A 710 15.87 -8.52 -2.48
N TYR A 711 15.50 -7.25 -2.70
CA TYR A 711 16.41 -6.13 -2.59
C TYR A 711 16.69 -5.82 -1.12
N PRO A 712 17.96 -5.85 -0.67
CA PRO A 712 18.28 -5.83 0.75
C PRO A 712 18.52 -4.41 1.30
N SER A 713 17.60 -3.91 2.12
CA SER A 713 17.71 -2.60 2.77
C SER A 713 18.21 -2.73 4.21
N ALA A 714 19.41 -2.22 4.50
CA ALA A 714 19.98 -2.23 5.85
C ALA A 714 19.83 -0.88 6.55
N MET A 715 19.46 -0.91 7.82
CA MET A 715 19.24 0.29 8.63
C MET A 715 19.64 0.08 10.10
N ARG A 716 20.06 1.17 10.75
CA ARG A 716 20.17 1.27 12.21
C ARG A 716 19.08 2.19 12.73
N VAL A 717 18.29 1.68 13.68
CA VAL A 717 17.40 2.48 14.51
C VAL A 717 18.11 2.77 15.83
N ASN A 718 18.29 4.05 16.12
CA ASN A 718 18.86 4.50 17.41
C ASN A 718 17.73 4.80 18.41
N PRO A 719 18.04 4.86 19.73
CA PRO A 719 17.08 5.32 20.72
C PRO A 719 16.49 6.69 20.30
N GLY A 720 15.18 6.82 20.40
CA GLY A 720 14.42 7.96 19.86
C GLY A 720 13.88 7.79 18.44
N VAL A 721 13.97 6.59 17.84
CA VAL A 721 13.44 6.23 16.51
C VAL A 721 14.17 6.93 15.35
N ALA A 722 15.38 7.45 15.59
CA ALA A 722 16.20 8.02 14.53
C ALA A 722 16.78 6.90 13.65
N VAL A 723 16.43 6.90 12.36
CA VAL A 723 16.90 5.93 11.37
C VAL A 723 18.14 6.47 10.66
N ARG A 724 19.18 5.63 10.52
CA ARG A 724 20.39 5.93 9.72
C ARG A 724 20.88 4.68 8.99
N ALA A 725 21.73 4.85 7.97
CA ALA A 725 22.50 3.74 7.42
C ALA A 725 23.46 3.14 8.47
N PRO A 726 23.71 1.81 8.45
CA PRO A 726 24.72 1.17 9.28
C PRO A 726 26.13 1.68 8.97
N LEU A 727 26.96 1.83 10.00
CA LEU A 727 28.39 2.13 9.87
C LEU A 727 29.13 0.91 9.29
N ALA A 728 30.34 1.13 8.77
CA ALA A 728 31.16 0.06 8.17
C ALA A 728 31.28 -1.20 9.06
N TRP A 729 31.52 -1.05 10.35
CA TRP A 729 31.62 -2.22 11.25
C TRP A 729 30.25 -2.90 11.51
N GLU A 730 29.16 -2.14 11.51
CA GLU A 730 27.79 -2.66 11.68
C GLU A 730 27.36 -3.44 10.44
N LEU A 731 27.71 -2.94 9.25
CA LEU A 731 27.47 -3.62 7.97
C LEU A 731 28.28 -4.92 7.88
N GLU A 732 29.52 -4.92 8.36
CA GLU A 732 30.34 -6.15 8.44
C GLU A 732 29.76 -7.17 9.43
N LEU A 733 29.22 -6.71 10.57
CA LEU A 733 28.52 -7.59 11.50
C LEU A 733 27.27 -8.21 10.86
N LEU A 734 26.46 -7.40 10.15
CA LEU A 734 25.31 -7.88 9.39
C LEU A 734 25.72 -8.91 8.34
N GLU A 735 26.76 -8.63 7.55
CA GLU A 735 27.32 -9.56 6.55
C GLU A 735 27.63 -10.92 7.20
N GLY A 736 28.36 -10.91 8.32
CA GLY A 736 28.70 -12.13 9.06
C GLY A 736 27.47 -12.88 9.58
N CYS A 737 26.46 -12.16 10.08
CA CYS A 737 25.22 -12.77 10.56
C CYS A 737 24.41 -13.40 9.42
N LEU A 738 24.29 -12.72 8.27
CA LEU A 738 23.61 -13.22 7.08
C LEU A 738 24.23 -14.51 6.56
N ARG A 739 25.56 -14.65 6.63
CA ARG A 739 26.27 -15.88 6.24
C ARG A 739 26.12 -17.01 7.28
N ALA A 740 26.12 -16.69 8.58
CA ALA A 740 26.17 -17.68 9.65
C ALA A 740 24.79 -18.22 10.09
N VAL A 741 23.78 -17.35 10.21
CA VAL A 741 22.46 -17.70 10.76
C VAL A 741 21.77 -18.83 9.99
N PRO A 742 21.74 -18.84 8.64
CA PRO A 742 21.11 -19.93 7.89
C PRO A 742 21.71 -21.31 8.16
N GLY A 743 23.03 -21.40 8.33
CA GLY A 743 23.71 -22.64 8.68
C GLY A 743 23.34 -23.10 10.10
N PHE A 744 23.34 -22.17 11.05
CA PHE A 744 22.97 -22.45 12.44
C PHE A 744 21.54 -22.98 12.58
N VAL A 745 20.57 -22.30 11.95
CA VAL A 745 19.15 -22.68 12.00
C VAL A 745 18.94 -24.09 11.44
N ARG A 746 19.58 -24.45 10.32
CA ARG A 746 19.46 -25.79 9.72
C ARG A 746 20.03 -26.92 10.58
N THR A 747 21.02 -26.64 11.43
CA THR A 747 21.59 -27.67 12.33
C THR A 747 20.78 -27.89 13.61
N LYS A 748 19.81 -27.02 13.89
CA LYS A 748 19.03 -26.98 15.14
C LYS A 748 17.53 -27.22 14.94
N GLY A 749 17.03 -27.06 13.71
CA GLY A 749 15.62 -27.24 13.33
C GLY A 749 15.23 -28.67 13.02
#